data_AF-A0AAD6Z745-F1
#
_entry.id   AF-A0AAD6Z745-F1
#
_cell.length_a   1.000
_cell.length_b   1.000
_cell.length_c   1.000
_cell.angle_alpha   90.00
_cell.angle_beta   90.00
_cell.angle_gamma   90.00
#
_symmetry.space_group_name_H-M   'P 1'
#
loop_
_entity.id
_entity.type
_entity.pdbx_description
1 polymer ?
#
loop_
_entity_poly.entity_id
_entity_poly.type
_entity_poly.pdbx_seq_one_letter_code
_entity_poly.pdbx_strand_id
1 'polypeptide(L)'
;MNSNYIDLESDNEATRCLLEIPTSVLSHLPPKTLPISQLLLYNLPPIAQNDTPAALEQVYTTEEPTQNIEYLLPYLAVPSRPTLHKMVSSFEQAWLEGNKFLRTSDETLDASEAKAKWLRAERWLHQTGQTAEEADLKLQVRGIWSVVRWHGNLQGFAGLPVGGLTELFSSDYLDSRVIDAMLTLLLLRGRLAGDETLIIGTTFGDFIRLLPPIIDGVSAGPILASAGGQKYLEKYGSWFRDGDHKKLYTILYRDPNHWTTARVNFEDKRVQYGDGLKWDRPEDFFEGLQSWIGDYHGAEFPVTDDLPCAPQTDGFNCPIIAVNTIAHNEFGDQLWTKKRAKAMRMKAFCDIVKYTLSVENIPSGPSVVDATDSAANILAVDTDINDELLNRLGIAEMDTEPAQSSVVEGPPPGDVEMGGATALVESLQTSRGIKRGADESQELVERKQKVAKTAEEPGRQPAHPFFASSNASRSVVPVEKRAKNGKKPKAKAEPLASESVVGVSAAATTGRRLRAQVKDGTFLPSAKRTARFQNTCREWDTDAAFEPTCSKVQCSNCKAWVGMKESYNTSRFREHTEKPCEPPAPNPPKVNTLGAFLTSGTRPKPKERPQKISKPCPGLTVEYNVQVGQYLDRAVASGGGARAVGYYSEQLFQKPHDDLAPSQKDQVQTAQLHGRTWRNETSSGVMATLSTKCLKTIEVDPASSAALTPCHECVLVFTSRQYKSAINKPVPKVENLCFVPKAYQNTHAVSSSPTTIKLRSLRL
;
A
#
# COMPACT_ATOMS: atom_id res chain seq x y z
N MET A 1 -38.99 32.53 -21.52
CA MET A 1 -39.64 31.51 -20.67
C MET A 1 -38.64 31.16 -19.58
N ASN A 2 -39.03 31.20 -18.32
CA ASN A 2 -38.13 30.86 -17.22
C ASN A 2 -38.28 29.36 -16.97
N SER A 3 -37.24 28.58 -17.26
CA SER A 3 -37.16 27.18 -16.86
C SER A 3 -36.85 27.13 -15.36
N ASN A 4 -37.89 27.09 -14.54
CA ASN A 4 -37.74 26.74 -13.13
C ASN A 4 -37.25 25.29 -13.08
N TYR A 5 -35.99 25.09 -12.68
CA TYR A 5 -35.54 23.77 -12.26
C TYR A 5 -36.37 23.37 -11.04
N ILE A 6 -37.13 22.29 -11.16
CA ILE A 6 -37.74 21.62 -10.02
C ILE A 6 -36.70 20.59 -9.58
N ASP A 7 -35.99 20.87 -8.48
CA ASP A 7 -35.29 19.82 -7.75
C ASP A 7 -36.35 18.85 -7.22
N LEU A 8 -36.54 17.75 -7.93
CA LEU A 8 -37.24 16.58 -7.40
C LEU A 8 -36.26 15.87 -6.47
N GLU A 9 -36.65 15.65 -5.22
CA GLU A 9 -35.79 14.96 -4.26
C GLU A 9 -35.46 13.55 -4.78
N SER A 10 -34.18 13.18 -4.72
CA SER A 10 -33.57 12.08 -5.49
C SER A 10 -34.00 10.66 -5.07
N ASP A 11 -35.07 10.54 -4.29
CA ASP A 11 -35.64 9.29 -3.79
C ASP A 11 -37.10 9.08 -4.24
N ASN A 12 -37.56 9.90 -5.19
CA ASN A 12 -38.91 9.86 -5.77
C ASN A 12 -39.32 8.44 -6.22
N GLU A 13 -40.40 7.93 -5.62
CA GLU A 13 -40.99 6.62 -5.91
C GLU A 13 -41.36 6.47 -7.40
N ALA A 14 -41.78 7.54 -8.07
CA ALA A 14 -42.04 7.53 -9.51
C ALA A 14 -40.76 7.27 -10.32
N THR A 15 -39.62 7.87 -9.95
CA THR A 15 -38.33 7.60 -10.61
C THR A 15 -37.89 6.15 -10.36
N ARG A 16 -38.19 5.56 -9.19
CA ARG A 16 -37.97 4.13 -8.94
C ARG A 16 -38.81 3.24 -9.86
N CYS A 17 -40.13 3.45 -9.92
CA CYS A 17 -41.03 2.64 -10.76
C CYS A 17 -40.75 2.81 -12.27
N LEU A 18 -40.37 3.99 -12.74
CA LEU A 18 -39.94 4.21 -14.13
C LEU A 18 -38.61 3.53 -14.47
N LEU A 19 -37.78 3.24 -13.46
CA LEU A 19 -36.51 2.53 -13.59
C LEU A 19 -36.60 1.07 -13.12
N GLU A 20 -37.80 0.52 -12.91
CA GLU A 20 -37.99 -0.91 -12.64
C GLU A 20 -37.64 -1.77 -13.85
N ILE A 21 -37.24 -3.00 -13.57
CA ILE A 21 -36.71 -3.94 -14.56
C ILE A 21 -37.88 -4.80 -15.05
N PRO A 22 -38.22 -4.82 -16.36
CA PRO A 22 -39.30 -5.66 -16.85
C PRO A 22 -39.07 -7.12 -16.47
N THR A 23 -40.10 -7.81 -15.96
CA THR A 23 -39.97 -9.15 -15.38
C THR A 23 -39.40 -10.18 -16.37
N SER A 24 -39.64 -9.99 -17.67
CA SER A 24 -39.02 -10.78 -18.75
C SER A 24 -37.49 -10.66 -18.78
N VAL A 25 -36.94 -9.48 -18.52
CA VAL A 25 -35.48 -9.26 -18.42
C VAL A 25 -34.93 -9.93 -17.16
N LEU A 26 -35.66 -9.88 -16.04
CA LEU A 26 -35.25 -10.56 -14.80
C LEU A 26 -35.12 -12.08 -14.98
N SER A 27 -35.98 -12.72 -15.79
CA SER A 27 -35.83 -14.14 -16.13
C SER A 27 -34.59 -14.50 -16.96
N HIS A 28 -33.88 -13.51 -17.53
CA HIS A 28 -32.59 -13.70 -18.20
C HIS A 28 -31.37 -13.36 -17.33
N LEU A 29 -31.58 -13.04 -16.04
CA LEU A 29 -30.48 -12.88 -15.10
C LEU A 29 -30.22 -14.20 -14.35
N PRO A 30 -28.94 -14.56 -14.08
CA PRO A 30 -28.63 -15.74 -13.29
C PRO A 30 -29.18 -15.56 -11.87
N PRO A 31 -30.02 -16.47 -11.36
CA PRO A 31 -30.55 -16.38 -10.00
C PRO A 31 -29.44 -16.15 -8.98
N LYS A 32 -29.68 -15.33 -7.95
CA LYS A 32 -28.69 -15.04 -6.90
C LYS A 32 -28.30 -16.29 -6.07
N THR A 33 -29.04 -17.39 -6.22
CA THR A 33 -28.78 -18.73 -5.68
C THR A 33 -27.97 -19.65 -6.61
N LEU A 34 -27.76 -19.27 -7.87
CA LEU A 34 -27.10 -20.11 -8.89
C LEU A 34 -25.63 -20.41 -8.49
N PRO A 35 -25.14 -21.66 -8.60
CA PRO A 35 -23.75 -21.98 -8.28
C PRO A 35 -22.73 -21.25 -9.16
N ILE A 36 -21.53 -20.97 -8.62
CA ILE A 36 -20.41 -20.33 -9.35
C ILE A 36 -20.08 -21.08 -10.65
N SER A 37 -20.06 -22.42 -10.63
CA SER A 37 -19.79 -23.23 -11.82
C SER A 37 -20.86 -23.05 -12.92
N GLN A 38 -22.11 -22.80 -12.53
CA GLN A 38 -23.20 -22.54 -13.46
C GLN A 38 -23.20 -21.09 -13.95
N LEU A 39 -22.84 -20.10 -13.12
CA LEU A 39 -22.61 -18.71 -13.57
C LEU A 39 -21.53 -18.63 -14.65
N LEU A 40 -20.45 -19.41 -14.53
CA LEU A 40 -19.39 -19.46 -15.54
C LEU A 40 -19.90 -19.92 -16.92
N LEU A 41 -20.91 -20.80 -16.95
CA LEU A 41 -21.56 -21.29 -18.17
C LEU A 41 -22.73 -20.41 -18.64
N TYR A 42 -23.42 -19.71 -17.73
CA TYR A 42 -24.58 -18.88 -18.00
C TYR A 42 -24.26 -17.80 -19.04
N ASN A 43 -25.01 -17.70 -20.14
CA ASN A 43 -24.71 -16.69 -21.15
C ASN A 43 -25.06 -15.29 -20.62
N LEU A 44 -24.09 -14.38 -20.62
CA LEU A 44 -24.25 -13.01 -20.14
C LEU A 44 -23.61 -12.04 -21.13
N PRO A 45 -24.23 -10.86 -21.36
CA PRO A 45 -23.64 -9.80 -22.15
C PRO A 45 -22.28 -9.36 -21.59
N PRO A 46 -21.28 -9.07 -22.45
CA PRO A 46 -19.98 -8.57 -22.02
C PRO A 46 -20.11 -7.16 -21.45
N ILE A 47 -19.28 -6.81 -20.47
CA ILE A 47 -19.15 -5.41 -20.04
C ILE A 47 -18.42 -4.64 -21.14
N ALA A 48 -18.97 -3.48 -21.51
CA ALA A 48 -18.38 -2.56 -22.47
C ALA A 48 -17.02 -2.05 -21.95
N GLN A 49 -16.00 -2.08 -22.82
CA GLN A 49 -14.63 -1.70 -22.45
C GLN A 49 -14.29 -0.24 -22.79
N ASN A 50 -15.10 0.41 -23.63
CA ASN A 50 -14.84 1.74 -24.18
C ASN A 50 -16.13 2.56 -24.22
N ASP A 51 -16.67 2.90 -23.06
CA ASP A 51 -17.84 3.77 -22.93
C ASP A 51 -17.46 5.21 -23.30
N THR A 52 -17.60 5.57 -24.57
CA THR A 52 -17.37 6.95 -25.03
C THR A 52 -18.52 7.87 -24.61
N PRO A 53 -18.30 9.15 -24.28
CA PRO A 53 -19.39 10.08 -23.97
C PRO A 53 -20.46 10.18 -25.06
N ALA A 54 -20.06 10.10 -26.34
CA ALA A 54 -20.99 10.09 -27.48
C ALA A 54 -21.93 8.87 -27.52
N ALA A 55 -21.65 7.81 -26.77
CA ALA A 55 -22.56 6.69 -26.61
C ALA A 55 -23.68 6.99 -25.60
N LEU A 56 -23.46 7.89 -24.62
CA LEU A 56 -24.47 8.25 -23.61
C LEU A 56 -25.69 8.94 -24.24
N GLU A 57 -25.45 9.88 -25.16
CA GLU A 57 -26.49 10.56 -25.94
C GLU A 57 -27.29 9.59 -26.82
N GLN A 58 -26.72 8.43 -27.16
CA GLN A 58 -27.32 7.41 -28.04
C GLN A 58 -28.07 6.29 -27.29
N VAL A 59 -28.04 6.26 -25.94
CA VAL A 59 -28.85 5.28 -25.17
C VAL A 59 -30.27 5.78 -24.88
N TYR A 60 -30.52 7.07 -25.16
CA TYR A 60 -31.83 7.70 -25.10
C TYR A 60 -32.45 7.72 -26.50
N THR A 61 -33.73 7.37 -26.61
CA THR A 61 -34.45 7.40 -27.89
C THR A 61 -35.91 7.77 -27.69
N THR A 62 -36.48 8.57 -28.61
CA THR A 62 -37.91 8.85 -28.66
C THR A 62 -38.72 7.73 -29.33
N GLU A 63 -38.06 6.74 -29.94
CA GLU A 63 -38.72 5.61 -30.59
C GLU A 63 -39.17 4.54 -29.59
N GLU A 64 -40.28 3.86 -29.89
CA GLU A 64 -40.68 2.66 -29.14
C GLU A 64 -39.69 1.50 -29.37
N PRO A 65 -39.43 0.64 -28.37
CA PRO A 65 -38.61 -0.55 -28.56
C PRO A 65 -39.19 -1.51 -29.62
N THR A 66 -38.68 -1.42 -30.85
CA THR A 66 -39.19 -2.18 -32.01
C THR A 66 -38.83 -3.67 -32.02
N GLN A 67 -37.99 -4.12 -31.08
CA GLN A 67 -37.46 -5.48 -31.04
C GLN A 67 -37.66 -6.11 -29.67
N ASN A 68 -38.04 -7.39 -29.65
CA ASN A 68 -38.12 -8.16 -28.41
C ASN A 68 -36.72 -8.30 -27.79
N ILE A 69 -36.60 -7.84 -26.53
CA ILE A 69 -35.36 -7.78 -25.75
C ILE A 69 -34.66 -9.13 -25.61
N GLU A 70 -35.42 -10.23 -25.61
CA GLU A 70 -34.92 -11.60 -25.55
C GLU A 70 -33.89 -11.90 -26.67
N TYR A 71 -34.09 -11.33 -27.86
CA TYR A 71 -33.16 -11.48 -28.99
C TYR A 71 -31.94 -10.55 -28.91
N LEU A 72 -32.05 -9.42 -28.21
CA LEU A 72 -30.98 -8.41 -28.10
C LEU A 72 -30.02 -8.67 -26.94
N LEU A 73 -30.50 -9.21 -25.81
CA LEU A 73 -29.71 -9.44 -24.60
C LEU A 73 -28.36 -10.17 -24.82
N PRO A 74 -28.19 -11.14 -25.73
CA PRO A 74 -26.90 -11.77 -26.01
C PRO A 74 -25.88 -10.88 -26.74
N TYR A 75 -26.33 -9.79 -27.38
CA TYR A 75 -25.54 -8.92 -28.25
C TYR A 75 -25.31 -7.51 -27.69
N LEU A 76 -26.17 -7.06 -26.77
CA LEU A 76 -25.95 -5.83 -26.01
C LEU A 76 -24.66 -5.96 -25.18
N ALA A 77 -23.93 -4.86 -25.02
CA ALA A 77 -22.87 -4.76 -24.02
C ALA A 77 -23.42 -4.05 -22.78
N VAL A 78 -23.07 -4.52 -21.58
CA VAL A 78 -23.46 -3.84 -20.33
C VAL A 78 -22.55 -2.62 -20.15
N PRO A 79 -23.07 -1.39 -20.00
CA PRO A 79 -22.25 -0.22 -19.68
C PRO A 79 -21.48 -0.45 -18.38
N SER A 80 -20.27 0.10 -18.26
CA SER A 80 -19.51 0.01 -17.01
C SER A 80 -20.16 0.85 -15.89
N ARG A 81 -19.92 0.51 -14.62
CA ARG A 81 -20.55 1.20 -13.46
C ARG A 81 -20.46 2.73 -13.50
N PRO A 82 -19.33 3.37 -13.85
CA PRO A 82 -19.25 4.84 -13.96
C PRO A 82 -20.15 5.42 -15.07
N THR A 83 -20.36 4.67 -16.14
CA THR A 83 -21.25 5.04 -17.26
C THR A 83 -22.71 4.85 -16.86
N LEU A 84 -23.03 3.73 -16.21
CA LEU A 84 -24.36 3.48 -15.64
C LEU A 84 -24.78 4.57 -14.63
N HIS A 85 -23.87 5.01 -13.76
CA HIS A 85 -24.13 6.16 -12.88
C HIS A 85 -24.38 7.47 -13.65
N LYS A 86 -23.62 7.75 -14.72
CA LYS A 86 -23.86 8.94 -15.58
C LYS A 86 -25.22 8.88 -16.30
N MET A 87 -25.63 7.68 -16.72
CA MET A 87 -26.94 7.45 -17.35
C MET A 87 -28.05 7.68 -16.32
N VAL A 88 -27.97 7.08 -15.12
CA VAL A 88 -28.94 7.34 -14.05
C VAL A 88 -28.98 8.83 -13.68
N SER A 89 -27.85 9.53 -13.61
CA SER A 89 -27.82 10.98 -13.30
C SER A 89 -28.21 11.90 -14.45
N SER A 90 -28.51 11.39 -15.66
CA SER A 90 -29.05 12.16 -16.78
C SER A 90 -30.45 11.72 -17.21
N PHE A 91 -30.95 10.61 -16.65
CA PHE A 91 -32.24 10.01 -16.99
C PHE A 91 -33.42 10.99 -16.81
N GLU A 92 -33.48 11.73 -15.71
CA GLU A 92 -34.64 12.59 -15.42
C GLU A 92 -34.78 13.72 -16.45
N GLN A 93 -33.68 14.35 -16.86
CA GLN A 93 -33.68 15.35 -17.92
C GLN A 93 -34.05 14.73 -19.28
N ALA A 94 -33.46 13.58 -19.63
CA ALA A 94 -33.78 12.89 -20.88
C ALA A 94 -35.26 12.45 -20.95
N TRP A 95 -35.84 12.03 -19.82
CA TRP A 95 -37.25 11.66 -19.69
C TRP A 95 -38.18 12.87 -19.82
N LEU A 96 -37.84 14.02 -19.21
CA LEU A 96 -38.56 15.27 -19.38
C LEU A 96 -38.53 15.81 -20.83
N GLU A 97 -37.47 15.49 -21.57
CA GLU A 97 -37.35 15.75 -23.02
C GLU A 97 -38.14 14.75 -23.90
N GLY A 98 -38.82 13.76 -23.29
CA GLY A 98 -39.64 12.76 -23.97
C GLY A 98 -38.88 11.54 -24.46
N ASN A 99 -37.61 11.37 -24.08
CA ASN A 99 -36.84 10.18 -24.43
C ASN A 99 -37.19 9.00 -23.51
N LYS A 100 -37.21 7.81 -24.12
CA LYS A 100 -37.25 6.52 -23.44
C LYS A 100 -35.84 5.99 -23.25
N PHE A 101 -35.68 5.13 -22.25
CA PHE A 101 -34.41 4.55 -21.85
C PHE A 101 -34.59 3.08 -21.48
N LEU A 102 -33.71 2.20 -21.97
CA LEU A 102 -33.67 0.81 -21.54
C LEU A 102 -32.61 0.64 -20.44
N ARG A 103 -33.04 0.61 -19.18
CA ARG A 103 -32.14 0.37 -18.05
C ARG A 103 -31.57 -1.05 -18.09
N THR A 104 -30.29 -1.19 -18.43
CA THR A 104 -29.47 -2.31 -17.96
C THR A 104 -29.37 -2.21 -16.44
N SER A 105 -29.87 -3.20 -15.71
CA SER A 105 -29.92 -3.11 -14.25
C SER A 105 -28.53 -3.22 -13.61
N ASP A 106 -28.40 -2.68 -12.41
CA ASP A 106 -27.25 -2.90 -11.54
C ASP A 106 -27.06 -4.39 -11.25
N GLU A 107 -28.13 -5.20 -11.25
CA GLU A 107 -28.07 -6.66 -11.11
C GLU A 107 -27.47 -7.34 -12.35
N THR A 108 -27.76 -6.85 -13.56
CA THR A 108 -27.11 -7.32 -14.80
C THR A 108 -25.63 -6.99 -14.78
N LEU A 109 -25.27 -5.78 -14.33
CA LEU A 109 -23.88 -5.38 -14.16
C LEU A 109 -23.17 -6.21 -13.09
N ASP A 110 -23.77 -6.41 -11.91
CA ASP A 110 -23.21 -7.21 -10.82
C ASP A 110 -23.00 -8.67 -11.25
N ALA A 111 -23.95 -9.26 -11.99
CA ALA A 111 -23.83 -10.60 -12.55
C ALA A 111 -22.69 -10.68 -13.58
N SER A 112 -22.58 -9.72 -14.49
CA SER A 112 -21.49 -9.69 -15.49
C SER A 112 -20.13 -9.37 -14.87
N GLU A 113 -20.06 -8.51 -13.85
CA GLU A 113 -18.84 -8.24 -13.07
C GLU A 113 -18.41 -9.48 -12.27
N ALA A 114 -19.34 -10.16 -11.61
CA ALA A 114 -19.08 -11.39 -10.89
C ALA A 114 -18.60 -12.51 -11.84
N LYS A 115 -19.27 -12.71 -12.98
CA LYS A 115 -18.83 -13.68 -13.99
C LYS A 115 -17.45 -13.31 -14.54
N ALA A 116 -17.18 -12.03 -14.80
CA ALA A 116 -15.87 -11.57 -15.23
C ALA A 116 -14.76 -11.73 -14.17
N LYS A 117 -15.09 -11.63 -12.87
CA LYS A 117 -14.20 -11.94 -11.74
C LYS A 117 -13.94 -13.44 -11.65
N TRP A 118 -14.97 -14.29 -11.66
CA TRP A 118 -14.83 -15.76 -11.65
C TRP A 118 -14.11 -16.32 -12.89
N LEU A 119 -14.30 -15.72 -14.08
CA LEU A 119 -13.53 -16.05 -15.29
C LEU A 119 -12.06 -15.60 -15.23
N ARG A 120 -11.67 -14.71 -14.31
CA ARG A 120 -10.24 -14.48 -13.98
C ARG A 120 -9.74 -15.56 -13.02
N ALA A 121 -10.51 -15.86 -11.97
CA ALA A 121 -10.20 -16.92 -11.01
C ALA A 121 -9.97 -18.29 -11.68
N GLU A 122 -10.84 -18.70 -12.60
CA GLU A 122 -10.67 -19.99 -13.32
C GLU A 122 -9.45 -19.98 -14.24
N ARG A 123 -9.13 -18.86 -14.89
CA ARG A 123 -7.90 -18.72 -15.69
C ARG A 123 -6.63 -18.74 -14.83
N TRP A 124 -6.68 -18.28 -13.58
CA TRP A 124 -5.60 -18.46 -12.60
C TRP A 124 -5.53 -19.92 -12.15
N LEU A 125 -6.67 -20.56 -11.86
CA LEU A 125 -6.75 -21.96 -11.44
C LEU A 125 -6.24 -22.92 -12.53
N HIS A 126 -6.47 -22.62 -13.81
CA HIS A 126 -5.87 -23.33 -14.93
C HIS A 126 -4.31 -23.30 -14.91
N GLN A 127 -3.70 -22.30 -14.28
CA GLN A 127 -2.24 -22.17 -14.14
C GLN A 127 -1.69 -22.82 -12.85
N THR A 128 -2.51 -23.52 -12.06
CA THR A 128 -2.09 -24.32 -10.89
C THR A 128 -2.21 -25.83 -11.17
N GLY A 129 -1.61 -26.65 -10.30
CA GLY A 129 -1.45 -28.10 -10.45
C GLY A 129 0.02 -28.52 -10.66
N GLN A 130 0.98 -27.69 -10.25
CA GLN A 130 2.42 -27.98 -10.35
C GLN A 130 2.93 -28.90 -9.22
N THR A 131 2.10 -29.16 -8.22
CA THR A 131 2.33 -30.10 -7.12
C THR A 131 1.07 -30.94 -6.89
N ALA A 132 1.20 -32.09 -6.21
CA ALA A 132 0.04 -32.90 -5.82
C ALA A 132 -0.91 -32.11 -4.89
N GLU A 133 -0.37 -31.30 -3.98
CA GLU A 133 -1.11 -30.38 -3.12
C GLU A 133 -1.94 -29.36 -3.92
N GLU A 134 -1.36 -28.74 -4.96
CA GLU A 134 -2.10 -27.84 -5.85
C GLU A 134 -3.18 -28.57 -6.66
N ALA A 135 -2.92 -29.80 -7.11
CA ALA A 135 -3.84 -30.58 -7.93
C ALA A 135 -5.09 -31.03 -7.15
N ASP A 136 -4.90 -31.50 -5.91
CA ASP A 136 -5.99 -31.86 -5.00
C ASP A 136 -6.83 -30.64 -4.59
N LEU A 137 -6.18 -29.56 -4.12
CA LEU A 137 -6.88 -28.33 -3.76
C LEU A 137 -7.67 -27.73 -4.93
N LYS A 138 -7.17 -27.85 -6.17
CA LYS A 138 -7.87 -27.45 -7.39
C LYS A 138 -9.11 -28.28 -7.69
N LEU A 139 -9.12 -29.57 -7.32
CA LEU A 139 -10.33 -30.40 -7.37
C LEU A 139 -11.33 -29.96 -6.29
N GLN A 140 -10.86 -29.73 -5.05
CA GLN A 140 -11.71 -29.24 -3.95
C GLN A 140 -12.36 -27.88 -4.28
N VAL A 141 -11.59 -26.91 -4.80
CA VAL A 141 -12.10 -25.60 -5.24
C VAL A 141 -13.25 -25.74 -6.23
N ARG A 142 -13.10 -26.59 -7.25
CA ARG A 142 -14.14 -26.80 -8.28
C ARG A 142 -15.37 -27.53 -7.75
N GLY A 143 -15.22 -28.47 -6.82
CA GLY A 143 -16.35 -29.07 -6.09
C GLY A 143 -17.11 -28.04 -5.26
N ILE A 144 -16.40 -27.14 -4.57
CA ILE A 144 -16.99 -26.03 -3.82
C ILE A 144 -17.75 -25.09 -4.78
N TRP A 145 -17.18 -24.75 -5.94
CA TRP A 145 -17.86 -23.91 -6.95
C TRP A 145 -19.14 -24.53 -7.53
N SER A 146 -19.35 -25.84 -7.42
CA SER A 146 -20.60 -26.48 -7.88
C SER A 146 -21.75 -26.43 -6.87
N VAL A 147 -21.51 -26.01 -5.62
CA VAL A 147 -22.55 -25.88 -4.59
C VAL A 147 -22.71 -24.45 -4.07
N VAL A 148 -21.68 -23.61 -4.15
CA VAL A 148 -21.71 -22.23 -3.63
C VAL A 148 -22.38 -21.28 -4.61
N ARG A 149 -23.43 -20.61 -4.15
CA ARG A 149 -24.10 -19.50 -4.87
C ARG A 149 -23.10 -18.40 -5.25
N TRP A 150 -23.22 -17.80 -6.43
CA TRP A 150 -22.26 -16.77 -6.88
C TRP A 150 -22.42 -15.41 -6.19
N HIS A 151 -23.59 -15.14 -5.60
CA HIS A 151 -24.00 -13.84 -5.07
C HIS A 151 -24.18 -13.82 -3.54
N GLY A 152 -24.16 -12.61 -2.98
CA GLY A 152 -24.43 -12.34 -1.57
C GLY A 152 -23.18 -12.51 -0.71
N ASN A 153 -23.41 -12.57 0.61
CA ASN A 153 -22.35 -12.64 1.61
C ASN A 153 -22.24 -14.05 2.19
N LEU A 154 -21.06 -14.37 2.73
CA LEU A 154 -20.83 -15.55 3.56
C LEU A 154 -21.32 -15.30 4.98
N GLN A 155 -21.94 -16.30 5.59
CA GLN A 155 -22.26 -16.28 7.02
C GLN A 155 -21.00 -16.43 7.88
N GLY A 156 -21.00 -15.85 9.08
CA GLY A 156 -19.87 -15.91 10.03
C GLY A 156 -18.66 -15.01 9.74
N PHE A 157 -18.66 -14.25 8.63
CA PHE A 157 -17.49 -13.47 8.19
C PHE A 157 -17.81 -11.99 7.90
N ALA A 158 -18.43 -11.28 8.86
CA ALA A 158 -18.60 -9.81 8.84
C ALA A 158 -19.12 -9.20 7.51
N GLY A 159 -19.96 -9.94 6.77
CA GLY A 159 -20.50 -9.48 5.48
C GLY A 159 -19.56 -9.63 4.28
N LEU A 160 -18.53 -10.48 4.35
CA LEU A 160 -17.63 -10.81 3.23
C LEU A 160 -18.44 -11.27 1.99
N PRO A 161 -18.45 -10.51 0.88
CA PRO A 161 -19.17 -10.91 -0.34
C PRO A 161 -18.47 -12.10 -1.01
N VAL A 162 -19.26 -13.05 -1.54
CA VAL A 162 -18.75 -14.23 -2.25
C VAL A 162 -17.82 -13.83 -3.41
N GLY A 163 -18.14 -12.74 -4.11
CA GLY A 163 -17.29 -12.20 -5.18
C GLY A 163 -15.89 -11.73 -4.74
N GLY A 164 -15.70 -11.36 -3.45
CA GLY A 164 -14.40 -10.98 -2.89
C GLY A 164 -13.42 -12.16 -2.80
N LEU A 165 -13.93 -13.39 -2.66
CA LEU A 165 -13.13 -14.60 -2.68
C LEU A 165 -12.33 -14.80 -3.98
N THR A 166 -12.71 -14.12 -5.08
CA THR A 166 -11.98 -14.17 -6.35
C THR A 166 -10.56 -13.62 -6.25
N GLU A 167 -10.29 -12.77 -5.26
CA GLU A 167 -8.96 -12.19 -4.99
C GLU A 167 -7.95 -13.24 -4.53
N LEU A 168 -8.38 -14.33 -3.89
CA LEU A 168 -7.49 -15.45 -3.55
C LEU A 168 -6.92 -16.10 -4.82
N PHE A 169 -7.71 -16.16 -5.89
CA PHE A 169 -7.34 -16.68 -7.21
C PHE A 169 -6.74 -15.61 -8.14
N SER A 170 -5.87 -14.75 -7.60
CA SER A 170 -5.23 -13.65 -8.31
C SER A 170 -3.73 -13.56 -8.03
N SER A 171 -3.08 -12.56 -8.62
CA SER A 171 -1.75 -12.07 -8.21
C SER A 171 -1.85 -10.65 -7.64
N ASP A 172 -3.04 -10.27 -7.17
CA ASP A 172 -3.37 -8.98 -6.62
C ASP A 172 -3.40 -9.06 -5.08
N TYR A 173 -3.49 -7.90 -4.44
CA TYR A 173 -3.68 -7.79 -2.99
C TYR A 173 -5.03 -8.37 -2.56
N LEU A 174 -5.15 -8.71 -1.28
CA LEU A 174 -6.41 -9.13 -0.67
C LEU A 174 -7.03 -7.97 0.10
N ASP A 175 -8.35 -7.80 -0.04
CA ASP A 175 -9.21 -6.97 0.79
C ASP A 175 -9.17 -7.41 2.26
N SER A 176 -9.29 -6.47 3.19
CA SER A 176 -9.24 -6.73 4.64
C SER A 176 -10.27 -7.77 5.09
N ARG A 177 -11.47 -7.82 4.50
CA ARG A 177 -12.50 -8.81 4.86
C ARG A 177 -12.09 -10.24 4.52
N VAL A 178 -11.25 -10.44 3.49
CA VAL A 178 -10.68 -11.76 3.16
C VAL A 178 -9.62 -12.15 4.19
N ILE A 179 -8.86 -11.16 4.69
CA ILE A 179 -7.86 -11.36 5.76
C ILE A 179 -8.55 -11.68 7.08
N ASP A 180 -9.56 -10.89 7.45
CA ASP A 180 -10.32 -11.05 8.69
C ASP A 180 -11.10 -12.38 8.71
N ALA A 181 -11.58 -12.87 7.56
CA ALA A 181 -12.13 -14.21 7.44
C ALA A 181 -11.08 -15.32 7.70
N MET A 182 -9.86 -15.16 7.19
CA MET A 182 -8.76 -16.08 7.53
C MET A 182 -8.37 -16.00 9.00
N LEU A 183 -8.35 -14.81 9.61
CA LEU A 183 -8.07 -14.61 11.04
C LEU A 183 -9.17 -15.23 11.93
N THR A 184 -10.44 -15.09 11.53
CA THR A 184 -11.59 -15.69 12.20
C THR A 184 -11.47 -17.22 12.26
N LEU A 185 -11.01 -17.86 11.18
CA LEU A 185 -10.71 -19.31 11.17
C LEU A 185 -9.58 -19.70 12.14
N LEU A 186 -8.54 -18.86 12.27
CA LEU A 186 -7.47 -19.10 13.24
C LEU A 186 -7.96 -18.92 14.69
N LEU A 187 -8.79 -17.91 14.96
CA LEU A 187 -9.41 -17.71 16.28
C LEU A 187 -10.28 -18.91 16.67
N LEU A 188 -11.09 -19.43 15.72
CA LEU A 188 -11.92 -20.62 15.93
C LEU A 188 -11.06 -21.87 16.16
N ARG A 189 -9.93 -22.02 15.45
CA ARG A 189 -8.97 -23.11 15.68
C ARG A 189 -8.37 -23.07 17.09
N GLY A 190 -7.96 -21.90 17.57
CA GLY A 190 -7.44 -21.72 18.93
C GLY A 190 -8.49 -22.01 20.01
N ARG A 191 -9.72 -21.49 19.84
CA ARG A 191 -10.85 -21.80 20.73
C ARG A 191 -11.17 -23.30 20.81
N LEU A 192 -11.01 -24.05 19.72
CA LEU A 192 -11.18 -25.52 19.69
C LEU A 192 -10.01 -26.29 20.31
N ALA A 193 -8.82 -25.69 20.39
CA ALA A 193 -7.65 -26.24 21.10
C ALA A 193 -7.64 -25.89 22.60
N GLY A 194 -8.40 -24.86 23.01
CA GLY A 194 -8.37 -24.30 24.36
C GLY A 194 -7.31 -23.21 24.57
N ASP A 195 -6.77 -22.63 23.48
CA ASP A 195 -5.72 -21.62 23.55
C ASP A 195 -6.25 -20.28 24.10
N GLU A 196 -5.60 -19.75 25.14
CA GLU A 196 -5.84 -18.42 25.75
C GLU A 196 -5.25 -17.27 24.87
N THR A 197 -5.28 -17.46 23.55
CA THR A 197 -4.68 -16.57 22.55
C THR A 197 -5.77 -15.89 21.75
N LEU A 198 -5.81 -14.56 21.84
CA LEU A 198 -6.71 -13.74 21.04
C LEU A 198 -6.07 -13.39 19.69
N ILE A 199 -6.86 -13.52 18.63
CA ILE A 199 -6.48 -13.15 17.26
C ILE A 199 -7.53 -12.13 16.79
N ILE A 200 -7.13 -10.87 16.66
CA ILE A 200 -8.01 -9.77 16.26
C ILE A 200 -7.80 -9.43 14.78
N GLY A 201 -8.88 -9.01 14.11
CA GLY A 201 -8.88 -8.51 12.74
C GLY A 201 -8.07 -7.22 12.53
N THR A 202 -7.90 -6.89 11.26
CA THR A 202 -7.06 -5.78 10.75
C THR A 202 -7.41 -4.41 11.33
N THR A 203 -8.69 -4.14 11.62
CA THR A 203 -9.16 -2.85 12.20
C THR A 203 -8.47 -2.49 13.53
N PHE A 204 -8.03 -3.47 14.33
CA PHE A 204 -7.27 -3.18 15.56
C PHE A 204 -5.94 -2.47 15.24
N GLY A 205 -5.27 -2.86 14.16
CA GLY A 205 -4.06 -2.18 13.67
C GLY A 205 -4.35 -0.73 13.26
N ASP A 206 -5.48 -0.48 12.61
CA ASP A 206 -5.89 0.86 12.19
C ASP A 206 -6.27 1.76 13.37
N PHE A 207 -7.00 1.25 14.38
CA PHE A 207 -7.38 2.04 15.56
C PHE A 207 -6.17 2.35 16.47
N ILE A 208 -5.29 1.38 16.72
CA ILE A 208 -4.06 1.62 17.51
C ILE A 208 -3.19 2.70 16.85
N ARG A 209 -3.10 2.71 15.51
CA ARG A 209 -2.37 3.73 14.75
C ARG A 209 -3.02 5.13 14.77
N LEU A 210 -4.25 5.25 15.26
CA LEU A 210 -4.95 6.52 15.48
C LEU A 210 -4.88 7.01 16.93
N LEU A 211 -4.26 6.24 17.84
CA LEU A 211 -3.91 6.75 19.17
C LEU A 211 -2.77 7.76 19.05
N PRO A 212 -2.80 8.87 19.81
CA PRO A 212 -1.63 9.74 19.93
C PRO A 212 -0.51 9.04 20.72
N PRO A 213 0.76 9.41 20.50
CA PRO A 213 1.86 8.93 21.33
C PRO A 213 1.75 9.45 22.77
N ILE A 214 2.32 8.72 23.72
CA ILE A 214 2.54 9.22 25.08
C ILE A 214 3.50 10.42 25.01
N ILE A 215 3.15 11.54 25.65
CA ILE A 215 4.04 12.70 25.80
C ILE A 215 4.24 12.96 27.29
N ASP A 216 5.49 12.97 27.75
CA ASP A 216 5.89 13.22 29.14
C ASP A 216 5.16 12.36 30.20
N GLY A 217 4.83 11.12 29.85
CA GLY A 217 4.11 10.17 30.72
C GLY A 217 2.60 10.39 30.80
N VAL A 218 2.04 11.29 29.97
CA VAL A 218 0.61 11.55 29.86
C VAL A 218 0.14 11.14 28.47
N SER A 219 -0.87 10.26 28.40
CA SER A 219 -1.59 9.98 27.16
C SER A 219 -2.27 11.27 26.70
N ALA A 220 -2.02 11.70 25.45
CA ALA A 220 -2.28 13.08 25.00
C ALA A 220 -3.78 13.43 24.74
N GLY A 221 -4.68 12.77 25.47
CA GLY A 221 -6.14 12.90 25.35
C GLY A 221 -6.75 12.08 24.21
N PRO A 222 -8.08 11.88 24.21
CA PRO A 222 -8.78 11.11 23.18
C PRO A 222 -8.91 11.92 21.88
N ILE A 223 -7.79 12.07 21.16
CA ILE A 223 -7.69 12.90 19.95
C ILE A 223 -7.29 12.02 18.74
N LEU A 224 -8.22 11.20 18.26
CA LEU A 224 -8.47 10.84 16.83
C LEU A 224 -9.21 9.50 16.65
N ALA A 225 -9.24 8.63 17.66
CA ALA A 225 -10.21 7.52 17.70
C ALA A 225 -11.64 8.09 17.82
N SER A 226 -12.61 7.51 17.12
CA SER A 226 -14.02 7.83 17.32
C SER A 226 -14.54 7.25 18.64
N ALA A 227 -15.74 7.63 19.10
CA ALA A 227 -16.27 7.12 20.36
C ALA A 227 -16.51 5.59 20.30
N GLY A 228 -16.83 5.07 19.12
CA GLY A 228 -16.82 3.63 18.85
C GLY A 228 -15.42 3.00 18.87
N GLY A 229 -14.43 3.66 18.24
CA GLY A 229 -13.04 3.18 18.19
C GLY A 229 -12.35 3.12 19.56
N GLN A 230 -12.61 4.09 20.44
CA GLN A 230 -12.12 4.05 21.82
C GLN A 230 -12.74 2.87 22.60
N LYS A 231 -14.06 2.71 22.56
CA LYS A 231 -14.77 1.59 23.23
C LYS A 231 -14.32 0.22 22.74
N TYR A 232 -13.97 0.10 21.45
CA TYR A 232 -13.38 -1.11 20.88
C TYR A 232 -12.04 -1.45 21.53
N LEU A 233 -11.15 -0.47 21.68
CA LEU A 233 -9.85 -0.65 22.33
C LEU A 233 -9.96 -0.86 23.86
N GLU A 234 -10.93 -0.23 24.52
CA GLU A 234 -11.28 -0.46 25.93
C GLU A 234 -11.77 -1.90 26.18
N LYS A 235 -12.63 -2.43 25.30
CA LYS A 235 -13.13 -3.81 25.36
C LYS A 235 -11.97 -4.80 25.38
N TYR A 236 -11.03 -4.71 24.44
CA TYR A 236 -9.87 -5.61 24.43
C TYR A 236 -8.90 -5.36 25.59
N GLY A 237 -8.67 -4.09 25.97
CA GLY A 237 -7.83 -3.75 27.12
C GLY A 237 -8.31 -4.38 28.42
N SER A 238 -9.64 -4.42 28.62
CA SER A 238 -10.24 -5.10 29.77
C SER A 238 -9.95 -6.61 29.79
N TRP A 239 -10.12 -7.32 28.68
CA TRP A 239 -9.91 -8.78 28.59
C TRP A 239 -8.47 -9.20 28.95
N PHE A 240 -7.46 -8.41 28.58
CA PHE A 240 -6.07 -8.68 28.95
C PHE A 240 -5.74 -8.28 30.39
N ARG A 241 -6.30 -7.18 30.89
CA ARG A 241 -6.15 -6.74 32.29
C ARG A 241 -6.79 -7.73 33.27
N ASP A 242 -7.96 -8.24 32.93
CA ASP A 242 -8.78 -9.08 33.80
C ASP A 242 -8.33 -10.57 33.78
N GLY A 243 -7.46 -10.93 32.82
CA GLY A 243 -6.64 -12.15 32.85
C GLY A 243 -7.07 -13.27 31.90
N ASP A 244 -8.13 -13.08 31.12
CA ASP A 244 -8.73 -14.11 30.26
C ASP A 244 -7.83 -14.56 29.09
N HIS A 245 -6.87 -13.72 28.69
CA HIS A 245 -6.02 -13.93 27.51
C HIS A 245 -4.55 -13.61 27.79
N LYS A 246 -3.64 -14.44 27.28
CA LYS A 246 -2.17 -14.34 27.49
C LYS A 246 -1.42 -13.78 26.29
N LYS A 247 -1.97 -13.94 25.09
CA LYS A 247 -1.36 -13.48 23.84
C LYS A 247 -2.38 -12.75 22.97
N LEU A 248 -1.90 -11.76 22.24
CA LEU A 248 -2.60 -11.08 21.16
C LEU A 248 -1.83 -11.26 19.86
N TYR A 249 -2.52 -11.60 18.77
CA TYR A 249 -2.04 -11.38 17.41
C TYR A 249 -2.97 -10.43 16.66
N THR A 250 -2.37 -9.60 15.80
CA THR A 250 -3.07 -8.73 14.86
C THR A 250 -2.27 -8.59 13.55
N ILE A 251 -2.94 -8.19 12.48
CA ILE A 251 -2.33 -7.89 11.17
C ILE A 251 -2.41 -6.40 10.89
N LEU A 252 -1.28 -5.80 10.51
CA LEU A 252 -1.11 -4.37 10.30
C LEU A 252 -1.08 -4.04 8.81
N TYR A 253 -1.83 -3.01 8.39
CA TYR A 253 -1.66 -2.40 7.07
C TYR A 253 -0.51 -1.40 7.09
N ARG A 254 0.31 -1.42 6.03
CA ARG A 254 1.40 -0.46 5.80
C ARG A 254 1.34 0.09 4.38
N ASP A 255 1.49 1.42 4.26
CA ASP A 255 1.53 2.09 2.97
C ASP A 255 2.89 1.90 2.27
N PRO A 256 2.95 1.65 0.95
CA PRO A 256 1.84 1.32 0.06
C PRO A 256 1.63 -0.20 -0.05
N ASN A 257 0.45 -0.67 0.38
CA ASN A 257 -0.07 -2.02 0.17
C ASN A 257 0.85 -3.16 0.69
N HIS A 258 1.30 -3.07 1.94
CA HIS A 258 1.98 -4.16 2.62
C HIS A 258 1.21 -4.60 3.88
N TRP A 259 1.35 -5.87 4.24
CA TRP A 259 0.65 -6.50 5.37
C TRP A 259 1.66 -7.27 6.23
N THR A 260 1.68 -6.99 7.53
CA THR A 260 2.66 -7.55 8.49
C THR A 260 1.97 -8.01 9.77
N THR A 261 2.64 -8.82 10.59
CA THR A 261 2.09 -9.38 11.83
C THR A 261 2.69 -8.72 13.06
N ALA A 262 1.88 -8.42 14.07
CA ALA A 262 2.34 -8.13 15.41
C ALA A 262 1.82 -9.18 16.39
N ARG A 263 2.65 -9.52 17.39
CA ARG A 263 2.30 -10.33 18.56
C ARG A 263 2.56 -9.52 19.82
N VAL A 264 1.64 -9.56 20.79
CA VAL A 264 1.89 -9.18 22.18
C VAL A 264 1.80 -10.44 23.01
N ASN A 265 2.80 -10.72 23.85
CA ASN A 265 2.71 -11.71 24.91
C ASN A 265 2.70 -10.95 26.26
N PHE A 266 1.62 -11.12 27.02
CA PHE A 266 1.41 -10.43 28.29
C PHE A 266 2.08 -11.17 29.46
N GLU A 267 2.38 -12.47 29.33
CA GLU A 267 3.19 -13.23 30.28
C GLU A 267 4.67 -12.85 30.18
N ASP A 268 5.24 -12.86 28.96
CA ASP A 268 6.63 -12.42 28.69
C ASP A 268 6.81 -10.89 28.80
N LYS A 269 5.71 -10.13 28.89
CA LYS A 269 5.65 -8.66 28.74
C LYS A 269 6.43 -8.17 27.52
N ARG A 270 6.15 -8.74 26.35
CA ARG A 270 6.95 -8.56 25.13
C ARG A 270 6.07 -8.33 23.90
N VAL A 271 6.51 -7.42 23.03
CA VAL A 271 5.92 -7.21 21.71
C VAL A 271 6.88 -7.74 20.64
N GLN A 272 6.36 -8.41 19.62
CA GLN A 272 7.17 -8.97 18.54
C GLN A 272 6.56 -8.65 17.17
N TYR A 273 7.41 -8.26 16.22
CA TYR A 273 7.05 -7.86 14.87
C TYR A 273 7.53 -8.88 13.82
N GLY A 274 6.65 -9.23 12.88
CA GLY A 274 6.89 -10.22 11.84
C GLY A 274 6.59 -9.65 10.45
N ASP A 275 7.66 -9.41 9.69
CA ASP A 275 7.60 -8.98 8.29
C ASP A 275 8.35 -9.97 7.37
N GLY A 276 7.72 -10.34 6.25
CA GLY A 276 8.31 -11.16 5.20
C GLY A 276 9.22 -10.39 4.23
N LEU A 277 9.01 -9.08 4.05
CA LEU A 277 9.87 -8.20 3.25
C LEU A 277 11.05 -7.59 4.04
N LYS A 278 11.05 -7.75 5.37
CA LYS A 278 12.07 -7.20 6.30
C LYS A 278 12.27 -5.69 6.16
N TRP A 279 11.16 -4.95 6.10
CA TRP A 279 11.14 -3.50 6.23
C TRP A 279 11.05 -3.09 7.70
N ASP A 280 11.72 -2.00 8.07
CA ASP A 280 11.77 -1.45 9.44
C ASP A 280 10.34 -1.22 9.98
N ARG A 281 10.05 -1.56 11.23
CA ARG A 281 8.67 -1.55 11.77
C ARG A 281 7.99 -0.17 11.71
N PRO A 282 6.65 -0.09 11.54
CA PRO A 282 5.92 1.18 11.59
C PRO A 282 5.92 1.78 13.01
N GLU A 283 6.78 2.78 13.23
CA GLU A 283 6.96 3.43 14.54
C GLU A 283 5.63 3.98 15.09
N ASP A 284 4.83 4.61 14.24
CA ASP A 284 3.52 5.19 14.59
C ASP A 284 2.51 4.17 15.16
N PHE A 285 2.45 2.96 14.61
CA PHE A 285 1.65 1.88 15.20
C PHE A 285 2.23 1.40 16.54
N PHE A 286 3.57 1.26 16.65
CA PHE A 286 4.18 0.72 17.87
C PHE A 286 4.17 1.72 19.03
N GLU A 287 4.25 3.03 18.78
CA GLU A 287 4.03 4.08 19.79
C GLU A 287 2.60 4.04 20.34
N GLY A 288 1.58 4.00 19.46
CA GLY A 288 0.18 3.83 19.86
C GLY A 288 -0.06 2.53 20.62
N LEU A 289 0.60 1.43 20.23
CA LEU A 289 0.51 0.15 20.92
C LEU A 289 1.12 0.20 22.33
N GLN A 290 2.24 0.91 22.53
CA GLN A 290 2.80 1.11 23.87
C GLN A 290 1.91 2.00 24.74
N SER A 291 1.26 3.03 24.19
CA SER A 291 0.25 3.80 24.94
C SER A 291 -0.87 2.89 25.42
N TRP A 292 -1.48 2.11 24.52
CA TRP A 292 -2.55 1.18 24.88
C TRP A 292 -2.10 0.11 25.89
N ILE A 293 -0.92 -0.51 25.73
CA ILE A 293 -0.40 -1.45 26.73
C ILE A 293 -0.15 -0.75 28.08
N GLY A 294 0.37 0.47 28.07
CA GLY A 294 0.59 1.29 29.26
C GLY A 294 -0.70 1.57 30.03
N ASP A 295 -1.76 1.96 29.33
CA ASP A 295 -3.07 2.29 29.91
C ASP A 295 -3.74 1.08 30.63
N TYR A 296 -3.50 -0.16 30.17
CA TYR A 296 -4.10 -1.37 30.78
C TYR A 296 -3.17 -2.19 31.67
N HIS A 297 -1.84 -2.11 31.49
CA HIS A 297 -0.85 -2.95 32.20
C HIS A 297 0.22 -2.15 32.97
N GLY A 298 0.23 -0.82 32.89
CA GLY A 298 1.08 0.06 33.69
C GLY A 298 2.58 -0.03 33.39
N ALA A 299 2.99 -0.60 32.25
CA ALA A 299 4.39 -0.72 31.84
C ALA A 299 4.52 -0.91 30.32
N GLU A 300 5.55 -0.33 29.72
CA GLU A 300 5.96 -0.61 28.34
C GLU A 300 6.50 -2.04 28.19
N PHE A 301 6.28 -2.65 27.03
CA PHE A 301 6.74 -3.99 26.69
C PHE A 301 7.82 -3.92 25.58
N PRO A 302 9.06 -4.41 25.77
CA PRO A 302 10.10 -4.37 24.73
C PRO A 302 9.64 -4.95 23.37
N VAL A 303 9.83 -4.17 22.31
CA VAL A 303 9.45 -4.49 20.92
C VAL A 303 10.65 -5.07 20.14
N THR A 304 10.53 -6.30 19.64
CA THR A 304 11.60 -6.98 18.89
C THR A 304 11.15 -7.55 17.54
N ASP A 305 12.02 -7.48 16.53
CA ASP A 305 11.67 -7.80 15.13
C ASP A 305 11.97 -9.27 14.76
N ASP A 306 11.81 -10.17 15.75
CA ASP A 306 12.25 -11.57 15.72
C ASP A 306 11.10 -12.58 15.61
N LEU A 307 9.86 -12.14 15.36
CA LEU A 307 8.72 -13.05 15.18
C LEU A 307 8.96 -13.96 13.96
N PRO A 308 9.01 -15.30 14.11
CA PRO A 308 9.24 -16.25 13.02
C PRO A 308 8.26 -16.08 11.85
N CYS A 309 8.74 -15.47 10.77
CA CYS A 309 7.95 -15.03 9.62
C CYS A 309 8.66 -15.37 8.31
N ALA A 310 7.91 -15.83 7.30
CA ALA A 310 8.48 -16.36 6.07
C ALA A 310 8.98 -15.27 5.10
N PRO A 311 10.14 -15.45 4.43
CA PRO A 311 10.67 -14.44 3.53
C PRO A 311 9.84 -14.32 2.23
N GLN A 312 9.27 -13.15 2.02
CA GLN A 312 8.46 -12.81 0.85
C GLN A 312 9.34 -12.53 -0.37
N THR A 313 8.92 -12.99 -1.55
CA THR A 313 9.71 -12.86 -2.80
C THR A 313 8.86 -12.41 -4.00
N ASP A 314 7.73 -11.78 -3.72
CA ASP A 314 6.78 -11.20 -4.68
C ASP A 314 6.02 -10.04 -4.02
N GLY A 315 5.18 -9.34 -4.77
CA GLY A 315 4.52 -8.12 -4.30
C GLY A 315 3.15 -8.31 -3.64
N PHE A 316 2.61 -9.53 -3.54
CA PHE A 316 1.15 -9.74 -3.33
C PHE A 316 0.78 -10.89 -2.37
N ASN A 317 1.75 -11.66 -1.87
CA ASN A 317 1.49 -12.70 -0.86
C ASN A 317 1.65 -12.22 0.60
N CYS A 318 1.95 -10.94 0.84
CA CYS A 318 2.03 -10.35 2.18
C CYS A 318 0.87 -10.74 3.14
N PRO A 319 -0.43 -10.67 2.77
CA PRO A 319 -1.49 -11.02 3.72
C PRO A 319 -1.56 -12.53 4.00
N ILE A 320 -1.25 -13.37 3.01
CA ILE A 320 -1.14 -14.83 3.19
C ILE A 320 0.05 -15.19 4.10
N ILE A 321 1.16 -14.45 3.99
CA ILE A 321 2.35 -14.62 4.82
C ILE A 321 2.08 -14.12 6.25
N ALA A 322 1.36 -13.02 6.43
CA ALA A 322 1.00 -12.51 7.75
C ALA A 322 0.04 -13.46 8.50
N VAL A 323 -1.03 -13.94 7.85
CA VAL A 323 -1.91 -14.97 8.43
C VAL A 323 -1.14 -16.26 8.75
N ASN A 324 -0.28 -16.72 7.85
CA ASN A 324 0.53 -17.92 8.11
C ASN A 324 1.59 -17.70 9.21
N THR A 325 2.07 -16.48 9.43
CA THR A 325 2.97 -16.14 10.55
C THR A 325 2.26 -16.39 11.88
N ILE A 326 0.98 -16.02 12.01
CA ILE A 326 0.16 -16.36 13.19
C ILE A 326 -0.02 -17.88 13.29
N ALA A 327 -0.47 -18.52 12.21
CA ALA A 327 -0.75 -19.96 12.22
C ALA A 327 0.49 -20.84 12.51
N HIS A 328 1.68 -20.39 12.10
CA HIS A 328 2.96 -21.03 12.42
C HIS A 328 3.32 -20.89 13.90
N ASN A 329 3.28 -19.65 14.42
CA ASN A 329 3.72 -19.36 15.78
C ASN A 329 2.78 -19.88 16.86
N GLU A 330 1.50 -20.08 16.54
CA GLU A 330 0.51 -20.58 17.48
C GLU A 330 0.20 -22.06 17.32
N PHE A 331 0.02 -22.55 16.08
CA PHE A 331 -0.43 -23.94 15.83
C PHE A 331 0.64 -24.85 15.20
N GLY A 332 1.88 -24.37 15.07
CA GLY A 332 2.99 -25.14 14.48
C GLY A 332 2.89 -25.37 12.97
N ASP A 333 1.96 -24.70 12.26
CA ASP A 333 1.82 -24.84 10.81
C ASP A 333 3.16 -24.51 10.10
N GLN A 334 3.46 -25.19 8.99
CA GLN A 334 4.67 -24.90 8.23
C GLN A 334 4.63 -23.46 7.67
N LEU A 335 5.72 -22.71 7.85
CA LEU A 335 5.90 -21.39 7.24
C LEU A 335 5.74 -21.42 5.70
N TRP A 336 5.19 -20.33 5.18
CA TRP A 336 4.95 -20.10 3.77
C TRP A 336 6.23 -20.28 2.94
N THR A 337 6.07 -20.82 1.74
CA THR A 337 7.13 -20.83 0.74
C THR A 337 6.58 -20.45 -0.61
N LYS A 338 7.43 -19.87 -1.48
CA LYS A 338 7.05 -19.53 -2.86
C LYS A 338 6.47 -20.73 -3.64
N LYS A 339 6.89 -21.96 -3.31
CA LYS A 339 6.37 -23.21 -3.88
C LYS A 339 4.94 -23.55 -3.43
N ARG A 340 4.54 -23.14 -2.21
CA ARG A 340 3.19 -23.39 -1.65
C ARG A 340 2.26 -22.19 -1.75
N ALA A 341 2.70 -21.03 -2.25
CA ALA A 341 1.92 -19.79 -2.31
C ALA A 341 0.51 -19.95 -2.96
N LYS A 342 0.44 -20.65 -4.11
CA LYS A 342 -0.82 -20.98 -4.79
C LYS A 342 -1.68 -21.94 -3.98
N ALA A 343 -1.08 -23.01 -3.45
CA ALA A 343 -1.77 -23.97 -2.60
C ALA A 343 -2.38 -23.29 -1.36
N MET A 344 -1.64 -22.40 -0.69
CA MET A 344 -2.13 -21.69 0.51
C MET A 344 -3.28 -20.73 0.18
N ARG A 345 -3.25 -20.03 -0.95
CA ARG A 345 -4.40 -19.23 -1.45
C ARG A 345 -5.64 -20.10 -1.74
N MET A 346 -5.47 -21.26 -2.38
CA MET A 346 -6.58 -22.20 -2.62
C MET A 346 -7.08 -22.85 -1.32
N LYS A 347 -6.20 -23.15 -0.37
CA LYS A 347 -6.57 -23.70 0.95
C LYS A 347 -7.39 -22.69 1.75
N ALA A 348 -6.97 -21.43 1.81
CA ALA A 348 -7.72 -20.36 2.47
C ALA A 348 -9.16 -20.24 1.91
N PHE A 349 -9.33 -20.30 0.59
CA PHE A 349 -10.67 -20.36 -0.03
C PHE A 349 -11.47 -21.58 0.45
N CYS A 350 -10.87 -22.77 0.37
CA CYS A 350 -11.53 -24.00 0.79
C CYS A 350 -11.94 -23.97 2.27
N ASP A 351 -11.08 -23.45 3.16
CA ASP A 351 -11.35 -23.41 4.60
C ASP A 351 -12.49 -22.41 4.93
N ILE A 352 -12.44 -21.19 4.39
CA ILE A 352 -13.47 -20.15 4.57
C ILE A 352 -14.85 -20.68 4.14
N VAL A 353 -14.91 -21.29 2.96
CA VAL A 353 -16.19 -21.71 2.41
C VAL A 353 -16.71 -22.99 3.06
N LYS A 354 -15.84 -23.94 3.44
CA LYS A 354 -16.24 -25.10 4.24
C LYS A 354 -16.80 -24.69 5.61
N TYR A 355 -16.21 -23.70 6.26
CA TYR A 355 -16.77 -23.16 7.52
C TYR A 355 -18.16 -22.56 7.28
N THR A 356 -18.32 -21.72 6.26
CA THR A 356 -19.63 -21.13 5.91
C THR A 356 -20.70 -22.23 5.71
N LEU A 357 -20.37 -23.25 4.91
CA LEU A 357 -21.27 -24.37 4.64
C LEU A 357 -21.54 -25.23 5.89
N SER A 358 -20.60 -25.31 6.84
CA SER A 358 -20.85 -26.00 8.11
C SER A 358 -21.79 -25.22 9.02
N VAL A 359 -21.70 -23.88 9.06
CA VAL A 359 -22.59 -23.01 9.84
C VAL A 359 -24.00 -23.00 9.26
N GLU A 360 -24.17 -22.94 7.93
CA GLU A 360 -25.48 -23.00 7.28
C GLU A 360 -26.25 -24.33 7.53
N ASN A 361 -25.57 -25.38 8.03
CA ASN A 361 -26.19 -26.66 8.42
C ASN A 361 -26.50 -26.77 9.93
N ILE A 362 -26.16 -25.78 10.75
CA ILE A 362 -26.52 -25.76 12.18
C ILE A 362 -27.94 -25.17 12.29
N PRO A 363 -28.92 -25.88 12.89
CA PRO A 363 -30.24 -25.31 13.15
C PRO A 363 -30.13 -24.03 13.99
N SER A 364 -30.97 -23.03 13.69
CA SER A 364 -30.84 -21.63 14.17
C SER A 364 -31.02 -21.42 15.68
N GLY A 365 -30.09 -21.94 16.48
CA GLY A 365 -29.93 -21.63 17.90
C GLY A 365 -29.34 -20.23 18.12
N PRO A 366 -29.19 -19.80 19.39
CA PRO A 366 -28.59 -18.51 19.72
C PRO A 366 -27.16 -18.41 19.17
N SER A 367 -26.87 -17.29 18.50
CA SER A 367 -25.58 -17.08 17.83
C SER A 367 -24.41 -17.06 18.81
N VAL A 368 -23.46 -17.97 18.63
CA VAL A 368 -22.20 -18.02 19.41
C VAL A 368 -21.17 -16.99 18.89
N VAL A 369 -21.57 -16.12 17.95
CA VAL A 369 -20.68 -15.21 17.20
C VAL A 369 -20.79 -13.75 17.66
N ASP A 370 -20.99 -13.54 18.97
CA ASP A 370 -20.93 -12.22 19.65
C ASP A 370 -19.51 -11.59 19.67
N ALA A 371 -18.58 -12.20 18.92
CA ALA A 371 -17.18 -11.80 18.75
C ALA A 371 -16.92 -11.02 17.45
N THR A 372 -17.91 -10.91 16.55
CA THR A 372 -17.81 -10.06 15.35
C THR A 372 -18.62 -8.78 15.50
N ASP A 373 -18.19 -7.92 16.44
CA ASP A 373 -18.44 -6.48 16.33
C ASP A 373 -17.77 -5.99 15.04
N SER A 374 -18.53 -5.97 13.95
CA SER A 374 -18.01 -5.47 12.68
C SER A 374 -17.62 -4.01 12.85
N ALA A 375 -16.41 -3.64 12.43
CA ALA A 375 -15.95 -2.25 12.42
C ALA A 375 -16.93 -1.34 11.66
N ALA A 376 -17.64 -1.87 10.65
CA ALA A 376 -18.70 -1.16 9.95
C ALA A 376 -19.87 -0.77 10.86
N ASN A 377 -20.26 -1.62 11.83
CA ASN A 377 -21.33 -1.30 12.78
C ASN A 377 -20.85 -0.24 13.78
N ILE A 378 -19.62 -0.37 14.28
CA ILE A 378 -19.02 0.58 15.23
C ILE A 378 -18.91 1.98 14.59
N LEU A 379 -18.42 2.04 13.35
CA LEU A 379 -18.26 3.30 12.62
C LEU A 379 -19.59 3.91 12.13
N ALA A 380 -20.64 3.09 11.91
CA ALA A 380 -21.97 3.57 11.58
C ALA A 380 -22.71 4.19 12.78
N VAL A 381 -22.40 3.79 14.01
CA VAL A 381 -22.98 4.39 15.22
C VAL A 381 -22.45 5.81 15.47
N ASP A 382 -21.21 6.11 15.06
CA ASP A 382 -20.63 7.45 15.22
C ASP A 382 -21.21 8.50 14.24
N THR A 383 -21.97 8.15 13.19
CA THR A 383 -22.68 9.16 12.38
C THR A 383 -23.92 9.70 13.08
N ASP A 384 -24.80 8.83 13.59
CA ASP A 384 -26.06 9.25 14.21
C ASP A 384 -25.84 10.03 15.53
N ILE A 385 -24.79 9.64 16.28
CA ILE A 385 -24.43 10.31 17.55
C ILE A 385 -24.05 11.78 17.34
N ASN A 386 -23.45 12.15 16.21
CA ASN A 386 -23.08 13.56 15.97
C ASN A 386 -24.33 14.45 15.80
N ASP A 387 -25.36 13.97 15.10
CA ASP A 387 -26.59 14.72 14.91
C ASP A 387 -27.43 14.77 16.20
N GLU A 388 -27.50 13.70 17.00
CA GLU A 388 -28.17 13.80 18.32
C GLU A 388 -27.40 14.71 19.28
N LEU A 389 -26.06 14.72 19.24
CA LEU A 389 -25.25 15.61 20.09
C LEU A 389 -25.41 17.08 19.68
N LEU A 390 -25.45 17.38 18.39
CA LEU A 390 -25.73 18.73 17.86
C LEU A 390 -27.13 19.22 18.29
N ASN A 391 -28.15 18.37 18.17
CA ASN A 391 -29.50 18.69 18.63
C ASN A 391 -29.58 18.88 20.16
N ARG A 392 -28.85 18.08 20.95
CA ARG A 392 -28.79 18.20 22.42
C ARG A 392 -28.00 19.42 22.92
N LEU A 393 -27.09 19.98 22.13
CA LEU A 393 -26.32 21.17 22.49
C LEU A 393 -27.13 22.47 22.39
N GLY A 394 -28.36 22.45 21.85
CA GLY A 394 -29.31 23.55 21.96
C GLY A 394 -28.88 24.85 21.29
N ILE A 395 -28.01 24.78 20.28
CA ILE A 395 -27.55 25.93 19.49
C ILE A 395 -28.66 26.32 18.51
N ALA A 396 -29.71 26.96 19.03
CA ALA A 396 -30.74 27.58 18.21
C ALA A 396 -30.13 28.71 17.37
N GLU A 397 -30.61 28.85 16.13
CA GLU A 397 -30.29 30.01 15.29
C GLU A 397 -30.84 31.27 15.96
N MET A 398 -29.95 32.17 16.39
CA MET A 398 -30.37 33.48 16.89
C MET A 398 -30.64 34.42 15.71
N ASP A 399 -31.92 34.69 15.47
CA ASP A 399 -32.35 35.81 14.63
C ASP A 399 -31.65 37.11 15.07
N THR A 400 -31.01 37.79 14.12
CA THR A 400 -30.18 38.96 14.39
C THR A 400 -30.84 40.25 13.91
N GLU A 401 -31.73 40.79 14.73
CA GLU A 401 -32.12 42.21 14.60
C GLU A 401 -30.97 43.14 15.04
N PRO A 402 -30.81 44.31 14.39
CA PRO A 402 -29.64 45.16 14.58
C PRO A 402 -29.75 46.06 15.83
N ALA A 403 -29.06 45.68 16.91
CA ALA A 403 -28.90 46.52 18.09
C ALA A 403 -28.08 47.81 17.80
N GLN A 404 -28.48 48.92 18.39
CA GLN A 404 -27.90 50.25 18.14
C GLN A 404 -26.60 50.50 18.93
N SER A 405 -25.75 51.38 18.40
CA SER A 405 -24.50 51.79 19.05
C SER A 405 -24.74 52.79 20.19
N SER A 406 -24.11 52.56 21.34
CA SER A 406 -23.88 53.59 22.36
C SER A 406 -22.50 53.40 23.01
N VAL A 407 -21.78 54.50 23.22
CA VAL A 407 -20.40 54.53 23.75
C VAL A 407 -20.43 55.07 25.18
N VAL A 408 -19.74 54.40 26.10
CA VAL A 408 -19.33 54.93 27.42
C VAL A 408 -17.90 54.43 27.75
N GLU A 409 -17.20 55.15 28.61
CA GLU A 409 -15.74 55.11 28.81
C GLU A 409 -15.25 54.13 29.91
N GLY A 410 -13.93 53.90 29.98
CA GLY A 410 -13.26 53.28 31.16
C GLY A 410 -13.09 54.26 32.32
N PRO A 411 -12.41 53.88 33.44
CA PRO A 411 -10.94 53.88 33.44
C PRO A 411 -10.34 52.73 34.33
N PRO A 412 -9.17 52.81 35.03
CA PRO A 412 -8.05 51.94 34.65
C PRO A 412 -7.42 51.14 35.86
N PRO A 413 -6.09 50.92 36.03
CA PRO A 413 -5.58 49.63 36.53
C PRO A 413 -5.13 49.62 38.00
N GLY A 414 -4.65 48.47 38.49
CA GLY A 414 -4.00 48.32 39.80
C GLY A 414 -2.84 47.32 39.77
N ASP A 415 -1.68 47.76 40.26
CA ASP A 415 -0.45 46.96 40.40
C ASP A 415 -0.35 46.25 41.76
N VAL A 416 0.37 45.12 41.83
CA VAL A 416 0.92 44.55 43.08
C VAL A 416 2.30 43.92 42.80
N GLU A 417 3.27 44.13 43.70
CA GLU A 417 4.68 43.73 43.54
C GLU A 417 5.13 42.49 44.35
N MET A 418 6.21 41.86 43.85
CA MET A 418 7.39 41.25 44.53
C MET A 418 7.31 40.38 45.82
N GLY A 419 8.13 39.31 45.80
CA GLY A 419 8.70 38.62 47.00
C GLY A 419 8.78 37.08 46.85
N GLY A 420 9.80 36.34 47.33
CA GLY A 420 11.06 36.78 47.95
C GLY A 420 11.90 35.67 48.66
N ALA A 421 12.69 34.89 47.90
CA ALA A 421 14.04 34.33 48.22
C ALA A 421 14.35 33.37 49.42
N THR A 422 15.47 32.61 49.27
CA THR A 422 16.33 31.89 50.28
C THR A 422 15.81 30.60 50.98
N ALA A 423 16.63 29.66 51.52
CA ALA A 423 18.01 29.13 51.21
C ALA A 423 18.39 27.93 52.16
N LEU A 424 19.61 27.33 52.00
CA LEU A 424 20.37 26.45 52.97
C LEU A 424 19.87 24.98 53.22
N VAL A 425 20.67 23.95 53.62
CA VAL A 425 22.15 23.67 53.59
C VAL A 425 22.51 22.16 53.80
N GLU A 426 23.82 21.83 53.68
CA GLU A 426 24.64 20.57 53.78
C GLU A 426 24.31 19.37 54.72
N SER A 427 24.89 18.19 54.40
CA SER A 427 25.82 17.42 55.29
C SER A 427 26.60 16.27 54.54
N LEU A 428 27.55 15.55 55.20
CA LEU A 428 28.67 14.80 54.56
C LEU A 428 29.27 13.57 55.35
N GLN A 429 30.09 12.71 54.67
CA GLN A 429 31.12 11.73 55.17
C GLN A 429 30.64 10.43 55.94
N THR A 430 31.35 9.29 56.19
CA THR A 430 32.62 8.56 55.78
C THR A 430 32.57 7.08 56.34
N SER A 431 33.49 6.07 56.18
CA SER A 431 34.42 5.55 55.12
C SER A 431 35.21 4.26 55.58
N ARG A 432 35.91 3.53 54.66
CA ARG A 432 37.11 2.61 54.81
C ARG A 432 37.01 1.08 55.10
N GLY A 433 37.98 0.30 54.53
CA GLY A 433 38.48 -1.06 54.93
C GLY A 433 38.27 -2.21 53.91
N ILE A 434 39.17 -3.14 53.48
CA ILE A 434 40.66 -3.41 53.46
C ILE A 434 41.20 -4.65 54.24
N LYS A 435 41.47 -5.80 53.55
CA LYS A 435 42.52 -6.90 53.72
C LYS A 435 42.13 -8.19 52.92
N ARG A 436 42.96 -8.87 52.09
CA ARG A 436 44.12 -9.83 52.28
C ARG A 436 43.75 -11.17 52.97
N GLY A 437 44.19 -12.39 52.55
CA GLY A 437 45.02 -12.87 51.39
C GLY A 437 45.46 -14.36 51.56
N ALA A 438 46.34 -14.91 50.67
CA ALA A 438 47.04 -16.23 50.73
C ALA A 438 46.21 -17.53 50.47
N ASP A 439 46.71 -18.72 50.04
CA ASP A 439 48.07 -19.14 49.57
C ASP A 439 48.08 -20.42 48.65
N GLU A 440 49.28 -20.76 48.12
CA GLU A 440 49.92 -22.03 47.62
C GLU A 440 49.22 -23.44 47.69
N SER A 441 49.59 -24.55 47.00
CA SER A 441 50.59 -24.90 45.93
C SER A 441 50.44 -26.35 45.34
N GLN A 442 51.17 -26.67 44.23
CA GLN A 442 51.65 -28.00 43.73
C GLN A 442 50.66 -29.14 43.28
N GLU A 443 51.01 -30.18 42.48
CA GLU A 443 52.00 -30.40 41.37
C GLU A 443 51.86 -31.82 40.66
N LEU A 444 51.95 -31.90 39.30
CA LEU A 444 52.23 -33.09 38.41
C LEU A 444 51.30 -34.37 38.51
N VAL A 445 51.25 -35.40 37.61
CA VAL A 445 52.00 -35.84 36.39
C VAL A 445 51.11 -36.74 35.44
N GLU A 446 51.41 -36.81 34.11
CA GLU A 446 51.16 -37.83 33.02
C GLU A 446 49.97 -38.87 32.99
N ARG A 447 49.51 -39.55 31.90
CA ARG A 447 49.54 -39.45 30.41
C ARG A 447 48.52 -40.42 29.72
N LYS A 448 47.87 -39.96 28.62
CA LYS A 448 47.46 -40.67 27.36
C LYS A 448 47.00 -42.17 27.33
N GLN A 449 45.75 -42.47 26.90
CA GLN A 449 45.36 -43.10 25.58
C GLN A 449 43.93 -43.72 25.46
N LYS A 450 43.28 -43.46 24.29
CA LYS A 450 42.42 -44.35 23.45
C LYS A 450 41.04 -44.94 23.89
N VAL A 451 40.06 -44.73 22.98
CA VAL A 451 39.00 -45.65 22.47
C VAL A 451 37.66 -45.83 23.24
N ALA A 452 36.63 -45.13 22.72
CA ALA A 452 35.27 -45.57 22.33
C ALA A 452 34.25 -46.29 23.28
N LYS A 453 32.96 -46.04 22.95
CA LYS A 453 31.68 -46.73 23.27
C LYS A 453 30.83 -46.33 24.51
N THR A 454 29.75 -45.60 24.19
CA THR A 454 28.34 -45.75 24.64
C THR A 454 27.93 -45.73 26.14
N ALA A 455 27.15 -44.67 26.43
CA ALA A 455 25.80 -44.68 27.05
C ALA A 455 25.60 -44.45 28.57
N GLU A 456 24.45 -43.80 28.85
CA GLU A 456 23.72 -43.56 30.11
C GLU A 456 24.23 -42.49 31.11
N GLU A 457 23.27 -41.96 31.90
CA GLU A 457 23.29 -40.75 32.75
C GLU A 457 23.10 -41.11 34.25
N PRO A 458 22.93 -40.17 35.23
CA PRO A 458 23.21 -38.72 35.28
C PRO A 458 24.06 -38.28 36.50
N GLY A 459 24.48 -36.99 36.58
CA GLY A 459 24.56 -36.31 37.89
C GLY A 459 25.61 -35.20 38.13
N ARG A 460 25.10 -34.02 38.52
CA ARG A 460 25.74 -32.91 39.29
C ARG A 460 26.80 -32.00 38.62
N GLN A 461 26.84 -30.77 39.16
CA GLN A 461 27.69 -29.59 38.88
C GLN A 461 29.07 -29.70 39.61
N PRO A 462 30.08 -28.78 39.47
CA PRO A 462 30.01 -27.38 38.99
C PRO A 462 31.21 -26.77 38.20
N ALA A 463 31.03 -25.50 37.82
CA ALA A 463 32.02 -24.39 37.72
C ALA A 463 33.19 -24.35 36.68
N HIS A 464 33.40 -23.10 36.22
CA HIS A 464 34.51 -22.47 35.45
C HIS A 464 35.94 -22.67 36.05
N PRO A 465 37.10 -22.38 35.37
CA PRO A 465 37.29 -21.16 34.54
C PRO A 465 38.38 -21.07 33.40
N PHE A 466 38.26 -19.96 32.64
CA PHE A 466 39.24 -19.02 32.05
C PHE A 466 40.60 -19.41 31.37
N PHE A 467 40.74 -18.93 30.11
CA PHE A 467 41.92 -18.23 29.49
C PHE A 467 43.29 -18.98 29.44
N ALA A 468 44.35 -18.55 28.74
CA ALA A 468 44.68 -17.36 27.91
C ALA A 468 45.31 -17.81 26.56
N SER A 469 46.10 -17.09 25.74
CA SER A 469 46.71 -15.74 25.73
C SER A 469 47.00 -15.35 24.27
N SER A 470 46.95 -14.08 23.84
CA SER A 470 48.11 -13.16 23.74
C SER A 470 47.87 -12.20 22.54
N ASN A 471 48.50 -11.03 22.34
CA ASN A 471 49.48 -10.31 23.15
C ASN A 471 49.48 -8.78 22.82
N ALA A 472 50.29 -8.02 23.55
CA ALA A 472 50.88 -6.72 23.15
C ALA A 472 49.95 -5.52 22.89
N SER A 473 49.60 -4.85 23.99
CA SER A 473 49.31 -3.42 24.12
C SER A 473 50.21 -2.49 23.28
N ARG A 474 49.66 -1.34 22.85
CA ARG A 474 50.42 -0.06 22.90
C ARG A 474 49.54 1.17 23.06
N SER A 475 50.15 2.21 23.64
CA SER A 475 49.52 3.41 24.20
C SER A 475 49.00 4.42 23.16
N VAL A 476 47.89 5.08 23.52
CA VAL A 476 47.44 6.33 22.90
C VAL A 476 48.46 7.44 23.12
N VAL A 477 48.72 8.25 22.09
CA VAL A 477 49.35 9.58 22.20
C VAL A 477 48.55 10.55 21.29
N PRO A 478 48.04 11.68 21.80
CA PRO A 478 47.28 12.65 21.00
C PRO A 478 48.22 13.57 20.20
N VAL A 479 47.90 13.85 18.93
CA VAL A 479 48.68 14.78 18.09
C VAL A 479 47.79 15.83 17.41
N GLU A 480 47.87 17.04 17.98
CA GLU A 480 47.79 18.38 17.39
C GLU A 480 46.93 18.68 16.14
N LYS A 481 46.14 19.76 16.29
CA LYS A 481 45.55 20.53 15.18
C LYS A 481 46.67 21.20 14.36
N ARG A 482 46.62 21.11 13.03
CA ARG A 482 47.45 21.95 12.14
C ARG A 482 46.71 22.49 10.93
N ALA A 483 46.33 23.76 10.98
CA ALA A 483 45.80 24.48 9.81
C ALA A 483 46.94 25.04 8.95
N LYS A 484 46.79 25.04 7.62
CA LYS A 484 47.36 26.08 6.74
C LYS A 484 46.76 26.10 5.32
N ASN A 485 46.77 27.30 4.74
CA ASN A 485 46.12 27.72 3.50
C ASN A 485 46.59 27.00 2.22
N GLY A 486 45.74 27.00 1.18
CA GLY A 486 46.08 26.51 -0.15
C GLY A 486 45.12 26.91 -1.28
N LYS A 487 44.84 28.22 -1.48
CA LYS A 487 44.05 28.67 -2.64
C LYS A 487 44.82 28.44 -3.95
N LYS A 488 44.22 27.73 -4.91
CA LYS A 488 44.56 27.78 -6.35
C LYS A 488 43.27 27.85 -7.18
N PRO A 489 43.22 28.64 -8.27
CA PRO A 489 42.03 28.73 -9.10
C PRO A 489 41.83 27.46 -9.94
N LYS A 490 40.58 27.08 -10.16
CA LYS A 490 40.17 26.18 -11.25
C LYS A 490 39.30 26.97 -12.22
N ALA A 491 39.55 26.79 -13.52
CA ALA A 491 38.74 27.39 -14.57
C ALA A 491 37.31 26.85 -14.53
N LYS A 492 36.34 27.69 -14.93
CA LYS A 492 34.96 27.25 -15.17
C LYS A 492 34.94 26.34 -16.39
N ALA A 493 34.35 25.16 -16.24
CA ALA A 493 33.76 24.40 -17.35
C ALA A 493 32.26 24.35 -17.07
N GLU A 494 31.44 24.59 -18.10
CA GLU A 494 29.98 24.67 -17.94
C GLU A 494 29.38 23.27 -17.77
N PRO A 495 28.55 23.05 -16.73
CA PRO A 495 27.81 21.80 -16.60
C PRO A 495 26.55 21.86 -17.47
N LEU A 496 26.57 21.19 -18.63
CA LEU A 496 25.36 20.83 -19.35
C LEU A 496 24.43 20.06 -18.40
N ALA A 497 23.25 20.61 -18.15
CA ALA A 497 22.28 20.03 -17.23
C ALA A 497 21.84 18.64 -17.71
N SER A 498 22.03 17.62 -16.86
CA SER A 498 21.56 16.26 -17.09
C SER A 498 20.53 15.90 -16.02
N GLU A 499 19.35 15.47 -16.45
CA GLU A 499 18.22 15.22 -15.56
C GLU A 499 18.51 14.05 -14.61
N SER A 500 18.40 14.29 -13.31
CA SER A 500 18.53 13.27 -12.28
C SER A 500 17.25 12.44 -12.18
N VAL A 501 17.18 11.34 -12.94
CA VAL A 501 16.11 10.33 -12.80
C VAL A 501 16.21 9.66 -11.43
N VAL A 502 15.31 10.04 -10.52
CA VAL A 502 15.23 9.48 -9.16
C VAL A 502 14.87 7.99 -9.22
N GLY A 503 15.43 7.18 -8.31
CA GLY A 503 15.13 5.75 -8.17
C GLY A 503 16.02 4.79 -8.96
N VAL A 504 16.84 5.26 -9.92
CA VAL A 504 17.83 4.41 -10.60
C VAL A 504 19.22 4.69 -10.03
N SER A 505 19.87 3.67 -9.44
CA SER A 505 21.22 3.85 -8.88
C SER A 505 22.23 4.26 -9.96
N ALA A 506 23.16 5.16 -9.62
CA ALA A 506 24.14 5.69 -10.57
C ALA A 506 24.97 4.60 -11.27
N ALA A 507 25.21 3.47 -10.59
CA ALA A 507 25.82 2.28 -11.16
C ALA A 507 24.96 1.66 -12.27
N ALA A 508 23.65 1.48 -12.06
CA ALA A 508 22.75 0.93 -13.06
C ALA A 508 22.58 1.84 -14.29
N THR A 509 22.52 3.16 -14.10
CA THR A 509 22.51 4.14 -15.19
C THR A 509 23.81 4.10 -15.99
N THR A 510 24.96 4.07 -15.32
CA THR A 510 26.28 3.92 -15.95
C THR A 510 26.36 2.61 -16.74
N GLY A 511 25.87 1.51 -16.16
CA GLY A 511 25.85 0.19 -16.79
C GLY A 511 24.96 0.11 -18.03
N ARG A 512 23.80 0.78 -18.03
CA ARG A 512 22.94 0.94 -19.23
C ARG A 512 23.69 1.69 -20.33
N ARG A 513 24.33 2.82 -20.01
CA ARG A 513 25.15 3.61 -20.95
C ARG A 513 26.30 2.78 -21.54
N LEU A 514 27.07 2.06 -20.72
CA LEU A 514 28.16 1.21 -21.19
C LEU A 514 27.69 0.11 -22.14
N ARG A 515 26.56 -0.55 -21.86
CA ARG A 515 25.96 -1.54 -22.78
C ARG A 515 25.49 -0.92 -24.10
N ALA A 516 24.95 0.30 -24.09
CA ALA A 516 24.60 1.00 -25.32
C ALA A 516 25.85 1.25 -26.17
N GLN A 517 26.90 1.84 -25.58
CA GLN A 517 28.15 2.17 -26.26
C GLN A 517 28.87 0.94 -26.86
N VAL A 518 28.74 -0.24 -26.24
CA VAL A 518 29.28 -1.49 -26.81
C VAL A 518 28.42 -2.00 -27.98
N LYS A 519 27.09 -1.81 -27.92
CA LYS A 519 26.17 -2.23 -28.98
C LYS A 519 26.23 -1.32 -30.21
N ASP A 520 26.42 -0.02 -30.02
CA ASP A 520 26.53 0.97 -31.11
C ASP A 520 27.97 1.15 -31.66
N GLY A 521 28.96 0.53 -31.01
CA GLY A 521 30.37 0.57 -31.43
C GLY A 521 31.15 1.82 -30.97
N THR A 522 30.52 2.75 -30.25
CA THR A 522 31.17 3.98 -29.75
C THR A 522 32.00 3.78 -28.47
N PHE A 523 32.00 2.58 -27.89
CA PHE A 523 32.74 2.30 -26.65
C PHE A 523 34.27 2.33 -26.86
N LEU A 524 34.88 3.45 -26.49
CA LEU A 524 36.34 3.60 -26.39
C LEU A 524 36.84 3.10 -25.02
N PRO A 525 37.62 2.00 -24.96
CA PRO A 525 38.12 1.47 -23.70
C PRO A 525 39.19 2.39 -23.08
N SER A 526 39.02 2.77 -21.81
CA SER A 526 40.08 3.46 -21.06
C SER A 526 41.20 2.48 -20.72
N ALA A 527 42.41 2.69 -21.26
CA ALA A 527 43.56 1.80 -21.08
C ALA A 527 43.82 1.41 -19.61
N LYS A 528 43.71 2.36 -18.66
CA LYS A 528 43.88 2.09 -17.22
C LYS A 528 42.78 1.19 -16.63
N ARG A 529 41.55 1.27 -17.13
CA ARG A 529 40.46 0.35 -16.75
C ARG A 529 40.61 -1.02 -17.40
N THR A 530 41.02 -1.05 -18.68
CA THR A 530 41.33 -2.28 -19.42
C THR A 530 42.44 -3.08 -18.74
N ALA A 531 43.56 -2.46 -18.39
CA ALA A 531 44.65 -3.13 -17.67
C ALA A 531 44.18 -3.70 -16.32
N ARG A 532 43.42 -2.94 -15.53
CA ARG A 532 42.87 -3.44 -14.25
C ARG A 532 41.93 -4.64 -14.46
N PHE A 533 41.02 -4.56 -15.42
CA PHE A 533 40.09 -5.64 -15.74
C PHE A 533 40.81 -6.91 -16.21
N GLN A 534 41.80 -6.76 -17.11
CA GLN A 534 42.61 -7.88 -17.58
C GLN A 534 43.38 -8.54 -16.44
N ASN A 535 44.00 -7.76 -15.55
CA ASN A 535 44.70 -8.30 -14.38
C ASN A 535 43.75 -9.06 -13.46
N THR A 536 42.58 -8.50 -13.11
CA THR A 536 41.62 -9.18 -12.23
C THR A 536 40.96 -10.41 -12.85
N CYS A 537 40.86 -10.52 -14.18
CA CYS A 537 40.52 -11.79 -14.81
C CYS A 537 41.69 -12.79 -14.78
N ARG A 538 42.94 -12.33 -14.93
CA ARG A 538 44.15 -13.17 -14.82
C ARG A 538 44.46 -13.65 -13.40
N GLU A 539 43.89 -13.03 -12.37
CA GLU A 539 43.89 -13.54 -10.99
C GLU A 539 43.14 -14.88 -10.84
N TRP A 540 42.27 -15.25 -11.79
CA TRP A 540 41.58 -16.56 -11.83
C TRP A 540 41.96 -17.42 -13.03
N ASP A 541 42.45 -16.82 -14.12
CA ASP A 541 42.80 -17.49 -15.37
C ASP A 541 43.94 -16.76 -16.08
N THR A 542 45.18 -17.17 -15.77
CA THR A 542 46.44 -16.54 -16.23
C THR A 542 46.47 -16.28 -17.74
N ASP A 543 45.96 -17.25 -18.52
CA ASP A 543 46.03 -17.27 -19.99
C ASP A 543 44.72 -16.81 -20.65
N ALA A 544 43.84 -16.14 -19.90
CA ALA A 544 42.60 -15.57 -20.43
C ALA A 544 42.86 -14.59 -21.59
N ALA A 545 42.07 -14.73 -22.66
CA ALA A 545 42.08 -13.81 -23.80
C ALA A 545 40.91 -12.81 -23.73
N PHE A 546 41.08 -11.62 -24.31
CA PHE A 546 40.19 -10.48 -24.08
C PHE A 546 39.68 -9.86 -25.39
N GLU A 547 38.37 -9.62 -25.43
CA GLU A 547 37.76 -8.79 -26.49
C GLU A 547 38.13 -7.31 -26.26
N PRO A 548 38.48 -6.51 -27.28
CA PRO A 548 38.96 -5.13 -27.09
C PRO A 548 38.00 -4.23 -26.28
N THR A 549 36.69 -4.40 -26.48
CA THR A 549 35.59 -3.73 -25.77
C THR A 549 35.43 -4.17 -24.31
N CYS A 550 36.20 -5.13 -23.82
CA CYS A 550 36.13 -5.71 -22.48
C CYS A 550 34.72 -6.24 -22.10
N SER A 551 33.93 -6.63 -23.11
CA SER A 551 32.59 -7.22 -22.96
C SER A 551 32.59 -8.74 -22.92
N LYS A 552 33.64 -9.40 -23.42
CA LYS A 552 33.85 -10.85 -23.32
C LYS A 552 35.27 -11.18 -22.88
N VAL A 553 35.41 -12.31 -22.21
CA VAL A 553 36.69 -12.92 -21.82
C VAL A 553 36.65 -14.38 -22.26
N GLN A 554 37.70 -14.86 -22.92
CA GLN A 554 37.84 -16.27 -23.26
C GLN A 554 38.56 -16.97 -22.12
N CYS A 555 37.93 -18.00 -21.54
CA CYS A 555 38.60 -18.83 -20.55
C CYS A 555 39.65 -19.73 -21.22
N SER A 556 40.86 -19.82 -20.65
CA SER A 556 41.95 -20.64 -21.20
C SER A 556 41.68 -22.14 -21.07
N ASN A 557 40.95 -22.58 -20.05
CA ASN A 557 40.64 -23.99 -19.82
C ASN A 557 39.63 -24.51 -20.85
N CYS A 558 38.41 -23.96 -20.85
CA CYS A 558 37.35 -24.40 -21.76
C CYS A 558 37.37 -23.74 -23.15
N LYS A 559 38.21 -22.72 -23.41
CA LYS A 559 38.23 -21.91 -24.64
C LYS A 559 36.91 -21.19 -25.00
N ALA A 560 35.90 -21.19 -24.13
CA ALA A 560 34.63 -20.50 -24.38
C ALA A 560 34.72 -18.99 -24.06
N TRP A 561 33.99 -18.17 -24.83
CA TRP A 561 33.87 -16.72 -24.62
C TRP A 561 32.72 -16.40 -23.65
N VAL A 562 33.06 -16.02 -22.42
CA VAL A 562 32.10 -15.64 -21.39
C VAL A 562 31.66 -14.19 -21.60
N GLY A 563 30.36 -13.95 -21.76
CA GLY A 563 29.79 -12.60 -21.95
C GLY A 563 29.51 -11.88 -20.63
N MET A 564 30.23 -10.78 -20.37
CA MET A 564 30.10 -9.99 -19.15
C MET A 564 28.75 -9.24 -19.08
N LYS A 565 28.32 -8.87 -17.87
CA LYS A 565 27.06 -8.12 -17.67
C LYS A 565 27.14 -6.69 -18.22
N GLU A 566 28.33 -6.10 -18.10
CA GLU A 566 28.73 -4.72 -18.45
C GLU A 566 30.24 -4.73 -18.74
N SER A 567 30.77 -3.85 -19.59
CA SER A 567 32.22 -3.78 -19.80
C SER A 567 32.95 -3.47 -18.50
N TYR A 568 34.05 -4.20 -18.28
CA TYR A 568 34.81 -4.23 -17.02
C TYR A 568 34.14 -4.89 -15.80
N ASN A 569 32.91 -5.42 -15.90
CA ASN A 569 32.32 -6.22 -14.83
C ASN A 569 32.87 -7.65 -14.90
N THR A 570 33.56 -8.11 -13.85
CA THR A 570 34.25 -9.41 -13.80
C THR A 570 33.41 -10.57 -13.25
N SER A 571 32.25 -10.28 -12.64
CA SER A 571 31.49 -11.23 -11.81
C SER A 571 31.11 -12.53 -12.53
N ARG A 572 30.77 -12.46 -13.82
CA ARG A 572 30.43 -13.64 -14.63
C ARG A 572 31.64 -14.47 -15.04
N PHE A 573 32.82 -13.86 -15.19
CA PHE A 573 34.04 -14.61 -15.47
C PHE A 573 34.46 -15.40 -14.23
N ARG A 574 34.43 -14.74 -13.06
CA ARG A 574 34.64 -15.39 -11.76
C ARG A 574 33.68 -16.57 -11.53
N GLU A 575 32.38 -16.38 -11.73
CA GLU A 575 31.38 -17.45 -11.57
C GLU A 575 31.62 -18.63 -12.53
N HIS A 576 32.20 -18.36 -13.70
CA HIS A 576 32.56 -19.37 -14.69
C HIS A 576 33.86 -20.12 -14.35
N THR A 577 34.84 -19.47 -13.71
CA THR A 577 36.11 -20.09 -13.29
C THR A 577 36.02 -20.78 -11.93
N GLU A 578 35.11 -20.34 -11.04
CA GLU A 578 34.81 -21.02 -9.76
C GLU A 578 33.98 -22.31 -9.93
N LYS A 579 33.42 -22.52 -11.11
CA LYS A 579 32.72 -23.75 -11.50
C LYS A 579 33.60 -24.55 -12.46
N PRO A 580 33.56 -25.90 -12.45
CA PRO A 580 34.29 -26.70 -13.45
C PRO A 580 33.73 -26.42 -14.85
N CYS A 581 34.46 -25.64 -15.64
CA CYS A 581 34.07 -25.29 -17.00
C CYS A 581 34.48 -26.40 -17.98
N GLU A 582 33.51 -27.19 -18.42
CA GLU A 582 33.73 -28.20 -19.48
C GLU A 582 34.13 -27.50 -20.79
N PRO A 583 35.13 -28.02 -21.53
CA PRO A 583 35.37 -27.57 -22.90
C PRO A 583 34.11 -27.84 -23.74
N PRO A 584 33.69 -26.90 -24.61
CA PRO A 584 32.50 -27.08 -25.42
C PRO A 584 32.74 -28.30 -26.32
N ALA A 585 31.87 -29.31 -26.16
CA ALA A 585 31.94 -30.53 -26.97
C ALA A 585 32.10 -30.14 -28.45
N PRO A 586 33.09 -30.72 -29.17
CA PRO A 586 33.42 -30.30 -30.53
C PRO A 586 32.16 -30.40 -31.38
N ASN A 587 31.65 -29.24 -31.82
CA ASN A 587 30.33 -29.13 -32.46
C ASN A 587 30.22 -30.21 -33.54
N PRO A 588 29.34 -31.23 -33.37
CA PRO A 588 29.27 -32.32 -34.32
C PRO A 588 28.97 -31.73 -35.69
N PRO A 589 29.66 -32.16 -36.76
CA PRO A 589 29.43 -31.62 -38.09
C PRO A 589 27.95 -31.76 -38.41
N LYS A 590 27.31 -30.67 -38.87
CA LYS A 590 25.87 -30.62 -39.13
C LYS A 590 25.52 -31.42 -40.39
N VAL A 591 25.59 -32.75 -40.29
CA VAL A 591 24.95 -33.66 -41.23
C VAL A 591 23.44 -33.48 -41.11
N ASN A 592 22.88 -32.75 -42.06
CA ASN A 592 21.44 -32.53 -42.19
C ASN A 592 20.76 -33.87 -42.54
N THR A 593 20.30 -34.60 -41.53
CA THR A 593 19.60 -35.87 -41.73
C THR A 593 18.24 -35.65 -42.39
N LEU A 594 17.88 -36.55 -43.30
CA LEU A 594 16.73 -36.38 -44.22
C LEU A 594 15.37 -36.16 -43.50
N GLY A 595 15.24 -36.63 -42.26
CA GLY A 595 14.04 -36.45 -41.43
C GLY A 595 13.68 -35.00 -41.11
N ALA A 596 14.59 -34.04 -41.30
CA ALA A 596 14.30 -32.61 -41.17
C ALA A 596 13.23 -32.11 -42.17
N PHE A 597 13.12 -32.75 -43.34
CA PHE A 597 12.15 -32.34 -44.37
C PHE A 597 10.70 -32.67 -44.03
N LEU A 598 10.44 -33.74 -43.25
CA LEU A 598 9.08 -34.20 -42.92
C LEU A 598 8.53 -33.69 -41.58
N THR A 599 9.35 -32.98 -40.80
CA THR A 599 8.94 -32.32 -39.55
C THR A 599 9.01 -30.79 -39.64
N SER A 600 9.04 -30.25 -40.87
CA SER A 600 9.02 -28.81 -41.18
C SER A 600 7.66 -28.14 -40.96
N GLY A 601 6.88 -28.60 -39.96
CA GLY A 601 5.80 -27.81 -39.38
C GLY A 601 6.41 -26.53 -38.81
N THR A 602 6.04 -25.38 -39.37
CA THR A 602 6.70 -24.10 -39.09
C THR A 602 6.59 -23.74 -37.62
N ARG A 603 7.67 -23.96 -36.85
CA ARG A 603 7.81 -23.39 -35.51
C ARG A 603 7.55 -21.89 -35.64
N PRO A 604 6.46 -21.35 -35.06
CA PRO A 604 6.15 -19.94 -35.24
C PRO A 604 7.33 -19.14 -34.71
N LYS A 605 7.86 -18.21 -35.52
CA LYS A 605 8.86 -17.24 -35.04
C LYS A 605 8.33 -16.69 -33.71
N PRO A 606 9.12 -16.68 -32.62
CA PRO A 606 8.65 -16.14 -31.35
C PRO A 606 8.19 -14.71 -31.62
N LYS A 607 6.88 -14.46 -31.50
CA LYS A 607 6.27 -13.19 -31.92
C LYS A 607 7.07 -12.07 -31.27
N GLU A 608 7.62 -11.18 -32.09
CA GLU A 608 8.34 -10.01 -31.58
C GLU A 608 7.38 -9.29 -30.63
N ARG A 609 7.83 -9.07 -29.39
CA ARG A 609 6.98 -8.38 -28.42
C ARG A 609 6.67 -7.00 -29.00
N PRO A 610 5.39 -6.59 -29.09
CA PRO A 610 5.04 -5.30 -29.66
C PRO A 610 5.86 -4.21 -28.96
N GLN A 611 6.50 -3.36 -29.76
CA GLN A 611 7.36 -2.32 -29.23
C GLN A 611 6.48 -1.33 -28.49
N LYS A 612 6.58 -1.33 -27.15
CA LYS A 612 5.85 -0.37 -26.32
C LYS A 612 6.24 1.05 -26.75
N ILE A 613 5.24 1.90 -26.91
CA ILE A 613 5.43 3.32 -27.21
C ILE A 613 5.38 4.12 -25.90
N SER A 614 6.26 5.12 -25.78
CA SER A 614 6.21 6.06 -24.66
C SER A 614 5.21 7.16 -24.99
N LYS A 615 4.19 7.35 -24.14
CA LYS A 615 3.21 8.43 -24.22
C LYS A 615 3.34 9.34 -22.98
N PRO A 616 2.96 10.63 -23.04
CA PRO A 616 2.90 11.46 -21.84
C PRO A 616 1.95 10.87 -20.79
N CYS A 617 2.26 11.09 -19.51
CA CYS A 617 1.35 10.77 -18.42
C CYS A 617 0.18 11.78 -18.43
N PRO A 618 -1.09 11.35 -18.44
CA PRO A 618 -2.24 12.26 -18.44
C PRO A 618 -2.41 13.00 -17.11
N GLY A 619 -1.89 12.45 -16.01
CA GLY A 619 -2.19 12.92 -14.65
C GLY A 619 -3.54 12.39 -14.16
N LEU A 620 -4.03 12.96 -13.06
CA LEU A 620 -5.38 12.72 -12.57
C LEU A 620 -6.31 13.71 -13.26
N THR A 621 -7.24 13.22 -14.08
CA THR A 621 -8.18 14.03 -14.88
C THR A 621 -9.63 13.71 -14.50
N VAL A 622 -10.60 14.41 -15.10
CA VAL A 622 -12.03 14.18 -14.87
C VAL A 622 -12.49 12.79 -15.34
N GLU A 623 -11.83 12.22 -16.36
CA GLU A 623 -12.06 10.84 -16.84
C GLU A 623 -11.55 9.79 -15.84
N TYR A 624 -10.54 10.13 -15.04
CA TYR A 624 -10.04 9.26 -13.97
C TYR A 624 -10.97 9.30 -12.74
N ASN A 625 -11.45 10.49 -12.36
CA ASN A 625 -12.46 10.66 -11.32
C ASN A 625 -13.16 12.03 -11.44
N VAL A 626 -14.49 12.08 -11.40
CA VAL A 626 -15.29 13.31 -11.58
C VAL A 626 -14.98 14.41 -10.56
N GLN A 627 -14.68 14.05 -9.32
CA GLN A 627 -14.33 15.00 -8.25
C GLN A 627 -12.98 15.68 -8.49
N VAL A 628 -12.11 15.09 -9.32
CA VAL A 628 -10.86 15.75 -9.75
C VAL A 628 -11.16 16.88 -10.71
N GLY A 629 -12.17 16.76 -11.58
CA GLY A 629 -12.71 17.86 -12.38
C GLY A 629 -13.23 18.98 -11.49
N GLN A 630 -14.22 18.67 -10.64
CA GLN A 630 -14.82 19.61 -9.68
C GLN A 630 -13.79 20.30 -8.78
N TYR A 631 -12.70 19.61 -8.43
CA TYR A 631 -11.57 20.18 -7.71
C TYR A 631 -10.77 21.15 -8.59
N LEU A 632 -10.37 20.77 -9.81
CA LEU A 632 -9.62 21.65 -10.71
C LEU A 632 -10.41 22.92 -11.08
N ASP A 633 -11.72 22.80 -11.29
CA ASP A 633 -12.62 23.92 -11.63
C ASP A 633 -12.65 25.00 -10.53
N ARG A 634 -12.56 24.61 -9.24
CA ARG A 634 -12.54 25.53 -8.10
C ARG A 634 -11.14 25.86 -7.57
N ALA A 635 -10.14 25.02 -7.84
CA ALA A 635 -8.83 25.10 -7.20
C ALA A 635 -7.92 26.12 -7.88
N VAL A 636 -8.19 27.40 -7.58
CA VAL A 636 -7.40 28.56 -8.07
C VAL A 636 -5.92 28.53 -7.63
N ALA A 637 -5.53 27.64 -6.70
CA ALA A 637 -4.14 27.40 -6.31
C ALA A 637 -3.45 26.38 -7.24
N SER A 638 -2.19 26.64 -7.61
CA SER A 638 -1.41 25.79 -8.54
C SER A 638 -0.92 24.43 -7.98
N GLY A 639 -1.44 23.96 -6.85
CA GLY A 639 -1.02 22.71 -6.21
C GLY A 639 -1.18 22.70 -4.68
N GLY A 640 -0.87 21.57 -4.05
CA GLY A 640 -1.11 21.36 -2.62
C GLY A 640 -0.32 20.20 -2.00
N GLY A 641 -0.74 19.78 -0.82
CA GLY A 641 -0.12 18.69 -0.05
C GLY A 641 1.04 19.08 0.86
N ALA A 642 1.47 20.34 0.83
CA ALA A 642 2.46 20.90 1.77
C ALA A 642 1.90 21.06 3.20
N ARG A 643 2.79 21.19 4.19
CA ARG A 643 2.40 21.55 5.57
C ARG A 643 1.92 23.01 5.65
N ALA A 644 1.33 23.39 6.79
CA ALA A 644 0.91 24.76 7.06
C ALA A 644 2.09 25.75 7.05
N VAL A 645 1.82 27.04 6.83
CA VAL A 645 2.84 28.09 6.77
C VAL A 645 3.64 28.19 8.09
N GLY A 646 2.95 28.07 9.23
CA GLY A 646 3.58 28.09 10.56
C GLY A 646 4.66 27.02 10.75
N TYR A 647 4.43 25.79 10.26
CA TYR A 647 5.42 24.69 10.33
C TYR A 647 6.75 25.07 9.65
N TYR A 648 6.70 25.66 8.46
CA TYR A 648 7.90 26.10 7.75
C TYR A 648 8.52 27.37 8.36
N SER A 649 7.71 28.23 8.98
CA SER A 649 8.19 29.41 9.73
C SER A 649 9.02 29.00 10.95
N GLU A 650 8.49 28.09 11.75
CA GLU A 650 9.13 27.57 12.95
C GLU A 650 10.37 26.73 12.61
N GLN A 651 10.28 25.86 11.61
CA GLN A 651 11.41 25.04 11.14
C GLN A 651 12.59 25.87 10.61
N LEU A 652 12.33 26.99 9.92
CA LEU A 652 13.39 27.82 9.33
C LEU A 652 13.90 28.93 10.24
N PHE A 653 13.04 29.48 11.11
CA PHE A 653 13.31 30.74 11.82
C PHE A 653 12.92 30.73 13.31
N GLN A 654 12.35 29.64 13.83
CA GLN A 654 11.95 29.50 15.24
C GLN A 654 11.04 30.64 15.75
N LYS A 655 10.12 31.08 14.88
CA LYS A 655 9.16 32.18 15.14
C LYS A 655 7.80 31.91 14.51
N PRO A 656 6.71 32.48 15.08
CA PRO A 656 5.43 32.64 14.38
C PRO A 656 5.62 33.30 13.01
N HIS A 657 4.80 32.93 12.03
CA HIS A 657 4.90 33.47 10.67
C HIS A 657 4.79 34.99 10.64
N ASP A 658 3.91 35.57 11.46
CA ASP A 658 3.59 36.99 11.34
C ASP A 658 4.69 37.91 11.91
N ASP A 659 5.53 37.39 12.81
CA ASP A 659 6.74 38.05 13.34
C ASP A 659 7.93 38.06 12.34
N LEU A 660 7.81 37.33 11.23
CA LEU A 660 8.87 37.27 10.22
C LEU A 660 8.97 38.55 9.38
N ALA A 661 10.20 38.97 9.08
CA ALA A 661 10.45 40.00 8.08
C ALA A 661 9.96 39.54 6.68
N PRO A 662 9.60 40.44 5.76
CA PRO A 662 9.08 40.06 4.44
C PRO A 662 9.97 39.05 3.70
N SER A 663 11.29 39.28 3.67
CA SER A 663 12.26 38.37 3.04
C SER A 663 12.40 37.00 3.72
N GLN A 664 11.93 36.85 4.96
CA GLN A 664 11.80 35.55 5.63
C GLN A 664 10.46 34.89 5.27
N LYS A 665 9.36 35.66 5.19
CA LYS A 665 8.05 35.17 4.70
C LYS A 665 8.15 34.62 3.28
N ASP A 666 8.93 35.25 2.41
CA ASP A 666 9.23 34.77 1.05
C ASP A 666 9.96 33.41 1.05
N GLN A 667 10.88 33.19 2.01
CA GLN A 667 11.58 31.92 2.18
C GLN A 667 10.65 30.82 2.73
N VAL A 668 9.76 31.16 3.68
CA VAL A 668 8.72 30.24 4.18
C VAL A 668 7.76 29.83 3.06
N GLN A 669 7.30 30.78 2.24
CA GLN A 669 6.48 30.50 1.06
C GLN A 669 7.22 29.61 0.07
N THR A 670 8.50 29.89 -0.20
CA THR A 670 9.34 29.06 -1.07
C THR A 670 9.47 27.63 -0.54
N ALA A 671 9.66 27.43 0.77
CA ALA A 671 9.69 26.12 1.39
C ALA A 671 8.34 25.40 1.31
N GLN A 672 7.22 26.11 1.48
CA GLN A 672 5.87 25.55 1.30
C GLN A 672 5.62 25.15 -0.17
N LEU A 673 6.09 25.94 -1.15
CA LEU A 673 6.01 25.58 -2.57
C LEU A 673 6.78 24.29 -2.88
N HIS A 674 8.00 24.14 -2.32
CA HIS A 674 8.79 22.90 -2.43
C HIS A 674 8.16 21.71 -1.68
N GLY A 675 7.42 21.97 -0.61
CA GLY A 675 6.72 20.96 0.18
C GLY A 675 5.49 20.33 -0.47
N ARG A 676 5.06 20.82 -1.64
CA ARG A 676 3.88 20.30 -2.35
C ARG A 676 4.10 18.89 -2.89
N THR A 677 3.11 18.01 -2.68
CA THR A 677 3.09 16.65 -3.25
C THR A 677 2.38 16.59 -4.60
N TRP A 678 1.54 17.59 -4.94
CA TRP A 678 0.92 17.73 -6.26
C TRP A 678 0.89 19.17 -6.77
N ARG A 679 0.79 19.29 -8.10
CA ARG A 679 0.51 20.53 -8.83
C ARG A 679 -0.76 20.39 -9.67
N ASN A 680 -1.48 21.50 -9.83
CA ASN A 680 -2.66 21.59 -10.69
C ASN A 680 -2.20 22.14 -12.05
N GLU A 681 -2.39 21.38 -13.11
CA GLU A 681 -2.19 21.82 -14.50
C GLU A 681 -3.54 22.22 -15.09
N THR A 682 -3.58 23.42 -15.67
CA THR A 682 -4.79 24.10 -16.15
C THR A 682 -4.54 24.90 -17.43
N SER A 683 -3.43 24.61 -18.13
CA SER A 683 -3.13 25.19 -19.44
C SER A 683 -4.06 24.65 -20.54
N SER A 684 -4.21 25.41 -21.63
CA SER A 684 -5.17 25.13 -22.70
C SER A 684 -4.98 23.72 -23.30
N GLY A 685 -5.90 22.81 -22.96
CA GLY A 685 -5.87 21.40 -23.40
C GLY A 685 -5.38 20.39 -22.35
N VAL A 686 -4.99 20.83 -21.15
CA VAL A 686 -4.62 19.94 -20.03
C VAL A 686 -5.26 20.42 -18.72
N MET A 687 -6.34 19.73 -18.31
CA MET A 687 -6.98 19.85 -16.99
C MET A 687 -6.61 18.61 -16.16
N ALA A 688 -5.52 18.70 -15.39
CA ALA A 688 -4.98 17.54 -14.67
C ALA A 688 -4.27 17.90 -13.36
N THR A 689 -4.45 17.08 -12.32
CA THR A 689 -3.52 17.07 -11.17
C THR A 689 -2.35 16.14 -11.45
N LEU A 690 -1.13 16.65 -11.29
CA LEU A 690 0.11 15.91 -11.45
C LEU A 690 0.86 15.83 -10.12
N SER A 691 1.37 14.64 -9.77
CA SER A 691 2.35 14.51 -8.68
C SER A 691 3.59 15.35 -8.96
N THR A 692 4.18 15.96 -7.93
CA THR A 692 5.48 16.65 -8.08
C THR A 692 6.61 15.67 -8.44
N LYS A 693 6.40 14.37 -8.25
CA LYS A 693 7.28 13.26 -8.69
C LYS A 693 6.82 12.56 -9.98
N CYS A 694 5.79 13.08 -10.68
CA CYS A 694 5.22 12.45 -11.87
C CYS A 694 6.30 12.01 -12.90
N LEU A 695 6.20 10.77 -13.39
CA LEU A 695 7.18 10.17 -14.32
C LEU A 695 7.31 10.86 -15.68
N LYS A 696 6.51 11.89 -15.97
CA LYS A 696 6.33 12.61 -17.25
C LYS A 696 5.76 11.74 -18.38
N THR A 697 6.23 10.50 -18.54
CA THR A 697 5.77 9.55 -19.56
C THR A 697 5.49 8.16 -18.97
N ILE A 698 4.71 7.37 -19.72
CA ILE A 698 4.35 5.97 -19.42
C ILE A 698 4.57 5.10 -20.67
N GLU A 699 4.98 3.84 -20.48
CA GLU A 699 5.06 2.87 -21.57
C GLU A 699 3.69 2.22 -21.79
N VAL A 700 3.12 2.32 -22.99
CA VAL A 700 1.88 1.63 -23.36
C VAL A 700 2.07 0.74 -24.58
N ASP A 701 1.22 -0.28 -24.73
CA ASP A 701 1.16 -1.08 -25.96
C ASP A 701 0.52 -0.23 -27.07
N PRO A 702 1.14 -0.10 -28.27
CA PRO A 702 0.55 0.65 -29.39
C PRO A 702 -0.80 0.09 -29.87
N ALA A 703 -1.11 -1.19 -29.59
CA ALA A 703 -2.41 -1.79 -29.91
C ALA A 703 -3.50 -1.50 -28.86
N SER A 704 -3.15 -0.85 -27.73
CA SER A 704 -4.12 -0.50 -26.69
C SER A 704 -4.88 0.78 -27.06
N SER A 705 -6.15 0.65 -27.43
CA SER A 705 -7.10 1.76 -27.60
C SER A 705 -7.66 2.30 -26.28
N ALA A 706 -7.47 1.58 -25.17
CA ALA A 706 -7.93 2.01 -23.84
C ALA A 706 -7.36 3.37 -23.43
N ALA A 707 -8.14 4.13 -22.67
CA ALA A 707 -7.75 5.42 -22.11
C ALA A 707 -6.44 5.32 -21.32
N LEU A 708 -5.59 6.36 -21.42
CA LEU A 708 -4.31 6.38 -20.72
C LEU A 708 -4.54 6.49 -19.21
N THR A 709 -3.93 5.60 -18.44
CA THR A 709 -3.96 5.65 -16.98
C THR A 709 -2.89 6.61 -16.43
N PRO A 710 -3.09 7.22 -15.25
CA PRO A 710 -2.07 8.02 -14.60
C PRO A 710 -0.84 7.16 -14.24
N CYS A 711 0.35 7.74 -14.25
CA CYS A 711 1.54 7.06 -13.71
C CYS A 711 1.40 6.84 -12.19
N HIS A 712 2.06 5.81 -11.64
CA HIS A 712 1.87 5.41 -10.24
C HIS A 712 2.09 6.55 -9.23
N GLU A 713 3.07 7.44 -9.45
CA GLU A 713 3.30 8.64 -8.63
C GLU A 713 2.09 9.59 -8.58
N CYS A 714 1.30 9.70 -9.67
CA CYS A 714 0.04 10.43 -9.66
C CYS A 714 -1.08 9.65 -8.96
N VAL A 715 -1.12 8.33 -9.07
CA VAL A 715 -2.07 7.49 -8.32
C VAL A 715 -1.82 7.57 -6.81
N LEU A 716 -0.56 7.68 -6.37
CA LEU A 716 -0.21 7.90 -4.95
C LEU A 716 -0.70 9.26 -4.42
N VAL A 717 -0.80 10.30 -5.27
CA VAL A 717 -1.51 11.53 -4.91
C VAL A 717 -2.99 11.24 -4.70
N PHE A 718 -3.63 10.51 -5.62
CA PHE A 718 -5.06 10.18 -5.51
C PHE A 718 -5.41 9.35 -4.27
N THR A 719 -4.54 8.43 -3.84
CA THR A 719 -4.78 7.63 -2.63
C THR A 719 -4.61 8.44 -1.33
N SER A 720 -3.81 9.51 -1.34
CA SER A 720 -3.44 10.29 -0.15
C SER A 720 -4.63 10.97 0.56
N ARG A 721 -4.62 10.99 1.90
CA ARG A 721 -5.68 11.59 2.74
C ARG A 721 -5.85 13.09 2.48
N GLN A 722 -4.74 13.81 2.24
CA GLN A 722 -4.75 15.25 1.96
C GLN A 722 -5.44 15.56 0.62
N TYR A 723 -5.17 14.78 -0.43
CA TYR A 723 -5.78 14.99 -1.74
C TYR A 723 -7.25 14.57 -1.75
N LYS A 724 -7.60 13.42 -1.15
CA LYS A 724 -8.99 13.00 -0.95
C LYS A 724 -9.81 14.07 -0.22
N SER A 725 -9.25 14.65 0.86
CA SER A 725 -9.88 15.78 1.56
C SER A 725 -10.03 17.02 0.68
N ALA A 726 -9.08 17.30 -0.22
CA ALA A 726 -9.15 18.44 -1.14
C ALA A 726 -10.20 18.27 -2.25
N ILE A 727 -10.35 17.07 -2.82
CA ILE A 727 -11.35 16.78 -3.87
C ILE A 727 -12.77 16.60 -3.30
N ASN A 728 -12.92 16.06 -2.09
CA ASN A 728 -14.23 15.82 -1.47
C ASN A 728 -14.92 17.09 -0.92
N LYS A 729 -14.28 18.26 -0.93
CA LYS A 729 -14.97 19.51 -0.55
C LYS A 729 -16.11 19.82 -1.54
N PRO A 730 -17.20 20.48 -1.11
CA PRO A 730 -18.19 21.02 -2.04
C PRO A 730 -17.58 22.14 -2.90
N VAL A 731 -18.24 22.47 -4.02
CA VAL A 731 -17.94 23.68 -4.77
C VAL A 731 -18.48 24.88 -3.96
N PRO A 732 -17.69 25.93 -3.68
CA PRO A 732 -18.19 27.10 -2.96
C PRO A 732 -19.29 27.82 -3.75
N LYS A 733 -20.34 28.28 -3.06
CA LYS A 733 -21.33 29.21 -3.63
C LYS A 733 -20.60 30.44 -4.23
N VAL A 734 -21.09 30.95 -5.36
CA VAL A 734 -20.41 32.01 -6.15
C VAL A 734 -20.11 33.27 -5.33
N GLU A 735 -21.03 33.65 -4.44
CA GLU A 735 -20.86 34.74 -3.46
C GLU A 735 -19.60 34.58 -2.59
N ASN A 736 -19.28 33.36 -2.17
CA ASN A 736 -18.16 33.06 -1.27
C ASN A 736 -16.80 33.04 -1.98
N LEU A 737 -16.78 33.01 -3.32
CA LEU A 737 -15.53 33.10 -4.10
C LEU A 737 -14.83 34.45 -3.90
N CYS A 738 -15.55 35.51 -3.48
CA CYS A 738 -14.94 36.82 -3.23
C CYS A 738 -14.01 36.85 -2.01
N PHE A 739 -14.08 35.87 -1.11
CA PHE A 739 -13.22 35.76 0.08
C PHE A 739 -11.92 34.98 -0.16
N VAL A 740 -11.73 34.36 -1.33
CA VAL A 740 -10.49 33.62 -1.66
C VAL A 740 -9.29 34.59 -1.65
N PRO A 741 -8.28 34.42 -0.77
CA PRO A 741 -7.18 35.37 -0.66
C PRO A 741 -6.39 35.53 -1.96
N LYS A 742 -6.01 36.76 -2.30
CA LYS A 742 -5.33 37.10 -3.57
C LYS A 742 -4.07 36.25 -3.84
N ALA A 743 -3.33 35.86 -2.80
CA ALA A 743 -2.14 35.00 -2.92
C ALA A 743 -2.44 33.57 -3.44
N TYR A 744 -3.69 33.13 -3.38
CA TYR A 744 -4.14 31.84 -3.90
C TYR A 744 -4.92 31.96 -5.22
N GLN A 745 -5.08 33.17 -5.78
CA GLN A 745 -5.75 33.39 -7.06
C GLN A 745 -4.73 33.26 -8.22
N ASN A 746 -4.74 32.14 -8.95
CA ASN A 746 -4.01 31.99 -10.21
C ASN A 746 -4.41 33.11 -11.19
N THR A 747 -3.49 34.04 -11.42
CA THR A 747 -3.66 35.22 -12.28
C THR A 747 -3.95 34.87 -13.75
N HIS A 748 -3.60 33.67 -14.21
CA HIS A 748 -3.89 33.20 -15.56
C HIS A 748 -5.30 32.58 -15.70
N ALA A 749 -5.93 32.13 -14.61
CA ALA A 749 -7.29 31.58 -14.63
C ALA A 749 -8.37 32.66 -14.51
N VAL A 750 -8.05 33.78 -13.86
CA VAL A 750 -8.99 34.89 -13.60
C VAL A 750 -9.31 35.70 -14.88
N SER A 751 -8.45 35.67 -15.90
CA SER A 751 -8.61 36.47 -17.13
C SER A 751 -9.52 35.84 -18.20
N SER A 752 -9.91 34.56 -18.07
CA SER A 752 -10.65 33.82 -19.10
C SER A 752 -12.11 33.48 -18.73
N SER A 753 -12.52 33.65 -17.47
CA SER A 753 -13.89 33.33 -17.02
C SER A 753 -14.85 34.54 -17.11
N PRO A 754 -15.93 34.47 -17.91
CA PRO A 754 -16.92 35.56 -18.00
C PRO A 754 -17.61 35.90 -16.67
N THR A 755 -17.79 34.89 -15.82
CA THR A 755 -18.44 35.03 -14.49
C THR A 755 -17.63 35.95 -13.57
N THR A 756 -16.31 35.83 -13.60
CA THR A 756 -15.40 36.64 -12.76
C THR A 756 -15.31 38.09 -13.23
N ILE A 757 -15.53 38.35 -14.53
CA ILE A 757 -15.58 39.70 -15.10
C ILE A 757 -16.82 40.45 -14.59
N LYS A 758 -18.00 39.82 -14.58
CA LYS A 758 -19.25 40.41 -14.04
C LYS A 758 -19.14 40.88 -12.59
N LEU A 759 -18.39 40.16 -11.75
CA LEU A 759 -18.18 40.54 -10.35
C LEU A 759 -17.22 41.73 -10.16
N ARG A 760 -16.39 42.07 -11.16
CA ARG A 760 -15.60 43.32 -11.14
C ARG A 760 -16.39 44.53 -11.63
N SER A 761 -17.29 44.35 -12.60
CA SER A 761 -18.19 45.41 -13.09
C SER A 761 -19.39 45.72 -12.18
N LEU A 762 -19.39 45.19 -10.94
CA LEU A 762 -20.36 45.48 -9.89
C LEU A 762 -19.69 46.10 -8.64
N ARG A 763 -18.43 46.56 -8.77
CA ARG A 763 -17.66 47.28 -7.73
C ARG A 763 -16.94 48.52 -8.27
N LEU A 764 -17.36 48.99 -9.45
CA LEU A 764 -17.01 50.25 -10.11
C LEU A 764 -18.31 50.85 -10.67
#